data_AF-A0A8K1G5V0-F1
#
_entry.id   AF-A0A8K1G5V0-F1
#
_cell.length_a   1.000
_cell.length_b   1.000
_cell.length_c   1.000
_cell.angle_alpha   90.00
_cell.angle_beta   90.00
_cell.angle_gamma   90.00
#
_symmetry.space_group_name_H-M   'P 1'
#
loop_
_entity.id
_entity.type
_entity.pdbx_description
1 polymer ?
#
loop_
_entity_poly.entity_id
_entity_poly.type
_entity_poly.pdbx_seq_one_letter_code
_entity_poly.pdbx_strand_id
1 'polypeptide(L)'
;MAMGQPGCAATAAGGWSETGHRTGDTGQGLCGATVRSWCHLVVSGVPVPQRDSQRGDTAGGEVTLQGREHILLCHQYLPPTATNTSARLVGLRDILRARGVQAYIVPSTDAHMSEYISQRDARLGWITGFTGSAGTAVVTQDKAALWTDSRYWTQAERELDCSWELQRTTSIESIAMWILKAVPSEGNVSLDPFLFSIDTWNSYSRALQGSGRTLLPLETNLVDQAWGDQRPPPSSSEIYSLPAEFTGSSWQEKVAGIRQQMEQHLQHPTAVLLSGLEETAWLFNLRGDDIPYNPVFYSYTLLTNTTISLFVEQSRLSGAARESLTSGCPGPLCVELQEYGQVSAHLRRYAQGNVTVWLGTEYTTYGLYSIIPQEKLLEEKYSPVMITKAVKNAREQEMLRAAHVRDAVAVVQYLLWLEKTVPQGQVDEFSGAQHIDALRWAQEHSRGPSFQSISASGLNAALAHYSPSNGSSRTLSAREMYLFDTGGQYLDGTTDITRTVHWGEPTPLQKEAYTRVLMGNIDLSRLVFPSSTAGRTVESFARRALWEVGLNYGHGTGHGIGNFLSVHEWPVGFQSNNVPLEAGMFTSIEPGYYRDGEFGIRIEDVALVVEAQTEHQSEEEPFLTFEVLSLVPYDRNLIELSLLSPEQIRYLNSYYEKIRARVGPELQRQRLQEEFAWLQESTRPFPLSLQRSSSFKDFSKSKVSSPVSNEEFNLEENIPEDDASSASPEEATRSSGTKLGRKWRAVISRTMNRKMGRMAVRALAEGKQGEVEEEGSPCPLSPASSMEEQSHDKVPLYLELEEEEDRRPALGRQMSTGSNILSPGDAGDSRQLEETVPAYSGPFCGRARVHTDFTPSPYDKDSLKLRKGDIINIIEKPPVGTWTGLLNNKVGSFKFIYVDVIPEETVPARRSRGSSRNKRLKPKTLHELLERINLQEHTSTLLLNGYQTLEDFKELRETHLNELHITDPQHRAKLLTAAELLLDYDTASEPEDGDTSEALPAPSEPKGDIPRDSGCFEGSETLDGSREEAELGGPEEQLGALSMAESP
;
A
#
# COMPACT_ATOMS: atom_id res chain seq x y z
N MET A 1 -34.87 49.76 9.66
CA MET A 1 -36.22 50.16 10.13
C MET A 1 -37.27 49.71 9.10
N ALA A 2 -38.56 49.81 9.44
CA ALA A 2 -39.76 49.68 8.59
C ALA A 2 -39.66 50.39 7.20
N MET A 3 -40.49 50.14 6.17
CA MET A 3 -41.58 49.17 5.83
C MET A 3 -41.81 49.29 4.28
N GLY A 4 -42.59 48.48 3.56
CA GLY A 4 -43.42 47.32 3.94
C GLY A 4 -44.24 46.73 2.77
N GLN A 5 -44.96 45.67 3.13
CA GLN A 5 -45.91 44.78 2.41
C GLN A 5 -47.10 45.50 1.69
N PRO A 6 -47.98 44.83 0.88
CA PRO A 6 -48.85 43.72 1.34
C PRO A 6 -49.24 42.61 0.32
N GLY A 7 -49.97 41.59 0.82
CA GLY A 7 -50.70 40.59 0.05
C GLY A 7 -51.75 39.85 0.90
N CYS A 8 -52.76 39.21 0.27
CA CYS A 8 -53.81 38.33 0.83
C CYS A 8 -54.75 37.87 -0.33
N ALA A 9 -55.60 36.82 -0.27
CA ALA A 9 -55.65 35.56 0.51
C ALA A 9 -56.86 34.70 0.01
N ALA A 10 -56.90 33.39 0.37
CA ALA A 10 -58.12 32.52 0.43
C ALA A 10 -58.80 32.09 -0.92
N THR A 11 -59.54 30.98 -1.09
CA THR A 11 -59.86 29.77 -0.25
C THR A 11 -60.51 28.62 -1.07
N ALA A 12 -60.60 27.43 -0.46
CA ALA A 12 -61.67 26.39 -0.56
C ALA A 12 -61.67 25.29 -1.67
N ALA A 13 -61.33 24.09 -1.19
CA ALA A 13 -61.61 22.70 -1.60
C ALA A 13 -62.95 22.31 -2.28
N GLY A 14 -63.02 21.10 -2.89
CA GLY A 14 -64.31 20.39 -3.02
C GLY A 14 -64.53 19.15 -3.95
N GLY A 15 -63.81 18.03 -3.79
CA GLY A 15 -64.47 16.70 -3.61
C GLY A 15 -64.78 15.67 -4.76
N TRP A 16 -64.72 14.37 -4.37
CA TRP A 16 -65.46 13.15 -4.84
C TRP A 16 -65.28 12.69 -6.32
N SER A 17 -64.73 11.50 -6.66
CA SER A 17 -65.15 10.08 -6.45
C SER A 17 -66.28 9.60 -7.42
N GLU A 18 -66.41 8.33 -7.86
CA GLU A 18 -65.77 7.03 -7.53
C GLU A 18 -66.01 5.95 -8.64
N THR A 19 -65.36 4.78 -8.56
CA THR A 19 -65.60 3.50 -9.31
C THR A 19 -65.29 3.44 -10.84
N GLY A 20 -64.93 2.29 -11.44
CA GLY A 20 -64.48 0.99 -10.88
C GLY A 20 -64.57 -0.22 -11.86
N HIS A 21 -63.71 -1.26 -11.64
CA HIS A 21 -63.74 -2.62 -12.26
C HIS A 21 -63.35 -2.75 -13.76
N ARG A 22 -62.81 -3.87 -14.29
CA ARG A 22 -62.07 -5.08 -13.77
C ARG A 22 -61.45 -5.86 -14.97
N THR A 23 -60.33 -6.58 -14.76
CA THR A 23 -59.79 -7.72 -15.56
C THR A 23 -59.49 -7.51 -17.07
N GLY A 24 -58.54 -8.20 -17.73
CA GLY A 24 -57.52 -9.15 -17.27
C GLY A 24 -56.82 -9.89 -18.44
N ASP A 25 -55.58 -10.34 -18.20
CA ASP A 25 -54.76 -11.35 -18.92
C ASP A 25 -54.28 -11.24 -20.40
N THR A 26 -52.97 -11.55 -20.55
CA THR A 26 -52.22 -12.22 -21.65
C THR A 26 -52.35 -11.82 -23.14
N GLY A 27 -51.18 -11.65 -23.80
CA GLY A 27 -50.81 -12.53 -24.93
C GLY A 27 -50.40 -11.94 -26.30
N GLN A 28 -49.07 -11.90 -26.57
CA GLN A 28 -48.38 -12.09 -27.88
C GLN A 28 -48.69 -11.20 -29.12
N GLY A 29 -47.75 -11.10 -30.10
CA GLY A 29 -48.15 -10.97 -31.53
C GLY A 29 -47.45 -9.99 -32.49
N LEU A 30 -46.14 -10.16 -32.75
CA LEU A 30 -45.39 -9.92 -34.01
C LEU A 30 -45.96 -9.09 -35.21
N CYS A 31 -45.09 -8.18 -35.72
CA CYS A 31 -44.79 -7.86 -37.15
C CYS A 31 -45.81 -7.19 -38.12
N GLY A 32 -45.34 -6.16 -38.85
CA GLY A 32 -45.94 -5.64 -40.10
C GLY A 32 -45.30 -4.34 -40.63
N ALA A 33 -45.07 -4.20 -41.96
CA ALA A 33 -44.53 -3.00 -42.64
C ALA A 33 -45.65 -2.23 -43.42
N THR A 34 -45.50 -1.12 -44.19
CA THR A 34 -44.46 -0.71 -45.19
C THR A 34 -44.72 0.73 -45.74
N VAL A 35 -43.88 1.25 -46.67
CA VAL A 35 -44.05 2.42 -47.61
C VAL A 35 -43.83 3.83 -46.97
N ARG A 36 -42.95 4.79 -47.38
CA ARG A 36 -42.53 5.46 -48.67
C ARG A 36 -43.55 6.50 -49.21
N SER A 37 -43.25 7.63 -49.89
CA SER A 37 -42.06 8.35 -50.44
C SER A 37 -42.41 9.85 -50.63
N TRP A 38 -41.52 10.86 -50.79
CA TRP A 38 -41.07 11.55 -52.05
C TRP A 38 -40.20 12.79 -51.66
N CYS A 39 -38.95 12.98 -52.14
CA CYS A 39 -38.47 13.86 -53.26
C CYS A 39 -38.44 15.40 -52.99
N HIS A 40 -37.50 16.26 -53.45
CA HIS A 40 -36.36 16.11 -54.41
C HIS A 40 -35.36 17.33 -54.48
N LEU A 41 -34.17 17.14 -55.11
CA LEU A 41 -33.23 18.11 -55.79
C LEU A 41 -32.45 19.21 -54.97
N VAL A 42 -31.23 19.72 -55.35
CA VAL A 42 -30.11 19.22 -56.22
C VAL A 42 -28.79 20.06 -56.09
N VAL A 43 -27.71 19.60 -56.78
CA VAL A 43 -26.36 20.19 -57.09
C VAL A 43 -25.22 19.50 -56.29
N SER A 44 -24.44 18.49 -56.72
CA SER A 44 -23.67 18.14 -57.95
C SER A 44 -22.26 18.80 -58.08
N GLY A 45 -21.13 18.09 -58.26
CA GLY A 45 -20.84 16.64 -58.18
C GLY A 45 -19.62 16.17 -59.05
N VAL A 46 -19.19 14.89 -58.84
CA VAL A 46 -18.35 14.00 -59.72
C VAL A 46 -16.91 14.42 -60.12
N PRO A 47 -16.02 13.52 -60.65
CA PRO A 47 -16.15 12.06 -60.95
C PRO A 47 -15.04 11.12 -60.40
N VAL A 48 -15.25 9.81 -60.59
CA VAL A 48 -14.27 8.69 -60.42
C VAL A 48 -13.86 8.14 -61.81
N PRO A 49 -12.60 7.70 -62.01
CA PRO A 49 -12.20 6.87 -63.16
C PRO A 49 -11.87 5.41 -62.80
N GLN A 50 -12.10 4.49 -63.74
CA GLN A 50 -11.49 3.14 -63.77
C GLN A 50 -10.35 3.13 -64.80
N ARG A 51 -9.31 2.28 -64.65
CA ARG A 51 -9.03 1.17 -65.60
C ARG A 51 -7.74 0.38 -65.36
N ASP A 52 -7.81 -0.86 -65.85
CA ASP A 52 -6.81 -1.71 -66.52
C ASP A 52 -5.46 -2.04 -65.85
N SER A 53 -5.09 -3.32 -65.94
CA SER A 53 -3.83 -3.90 -65.45
C SER A 53 -2.81 -4.11 -66.57
N GLN A 54 -1.55 -3.77 -66.34
CA GLN A 54 -0.39 -4.45 -66.95
C GLN A 54 0.89 -4.28 -66.13
N ARG A 55 1.95 -5.04 -66.47
CA ARG A 55 3.12 -5.31 -65.60
C ARG A 55 4.23 -4.25 -65.69
N GLY A 56 4.98 -4.11 -64.60
CA GLY A 56 6.31 -3.48 -64.54
C GLY A 56 6.92 -3.69 -63.14
N ASP A 57 8.15 -4.21 -63.06
CA ASP A 57 8.79 -4.67 -61.82
C ASP A 57 9.81 -3.66 -61.22
N THR A 58 10.29 -3.97 -60.01
CA THR A 58 11.39 -3.32 -59.24
C THR A 58 11.07 -1.95 -58.62
N ALA A 59 11.48 -1.60 -57.40
CA ALA A 59 12.07 -2.34 -56.27
C ALA A 59 11.60 -1.63 -54.96
N GLY A 60 11.67 -2.17 -53.75
CA GLY A 60 12.30 -3.39 -53.25
C GLY A 60 12.89 -3.13 -51.86
N GLY A 61 12.02 -2.97 -50.85
CA GLY A 61 12.40 -2.76 -49.45
C GLY A 61 11.69 -3.78 -48.57
N GLU A 62 12.46 -4.60 -47.85
CA GLU A 62 11.94 -5.75 -47.10
C GLU A 62 11.38 -5.34 -45.74
N VAL A 63 10.05 -5.43 -45.58
CA VAL A 63 9.42 -5.55 -44.26
C VAL A 63 9.52 -7.02 -43.83
N THR A 64 10.23 -7.29 -42.74
CA THR A 64 10.56 -8.65 -42.30
C THR A 64 9.33 -9.48 -41.94
N LEU A 65 9.24 -10.69 -42.50
CA LEU A 65 8.07 -11.57 -42.42
C LEU A 65 7.69 -11.97 -40.98
N GLN A 66 8.65 -12.03 -40.04
CA GLN A 66 8.40 -12.38 -38.64
C GLN A 66 7.38 -11.45 -37.95
N GLY A 67 7.36 -10.16 -38.30
CA GLY A 67 6.41 -9.20 -37.72
C GLY A 67 4.94 -9.50 -38.06
N ARG A 68 4.67 -10.16 -39.19
CA ARG A 68 3.30 -10.56 -39.58
C ARG A 68 2.87 -11.89 -38.96
N GLU A 69 3.79 -12.83 -38.74
CA GLU A 69 3.44 -14.14 -38.16
C GLU A 69 3.02 -14.06 -36.69
N HIS A 70 3.68 -13.23 -35.88
CA HIS A 70 3.30 -13.04 -34.47
C HIS A 70 1.89 -12.46 -34.32
N ILE A 71 1.54 -11.46 -35.14
CA ILE A 71 0.20 -10.84 -35.16
C ILE A 71 -0.86 -11.87 -35.58
N LEU A 72 -0.56 -12.74 -36.55
CA LEU A 72 -1.50 -13.76 -37.03
C LEU A 72 -1.70 -14.94 -36.06
N LEU A 73 -0.72 -15.25 -35.21
CA LEU A 73 -0.83 -16.28 -34.17
C LEU A 73 -1.59 -15.79 -32.92
N CYS A 74 -1.44 -14.52 -32.54
CA CYS A 74 -2.09 -13.94 -31.36
C CYS A 74 -3.64 -14.04 -31.41
N HIS A 75 -4.23 -13.81 -32.59
CA HIS A 75 -5.69 -13.67 -32.74
C HIS A 75 -6.54 -14.94 -32.49
N GLN A 76 -5.95 -16.10 -32.17
CA GLN A 76 -6.70 -17.35 -32.00
C GLN A 76 -7.12 -17.66 -30.56
N TYR A 77 -6.39 -17.18 -29.54
CA TYR A 77 -6.67 -17.47 -28.12
C TYR A 77 -6.30 -16.29 -27.19
N LEU A 78 -6.89 -15.12 -27.41
CA LEU A 78 -6.95 -14.09 -26.37
C LEU A 78 -8.07 -14.42 -25.35
N PRO A 79 -7.85 -14.23 -24.04
CA PRO A 79 -8.93 -14.30 -23.04
C PRO A 79 -10.09 -13.34 -23.37
N PRO A 80 -11.35 -13.65 -22.99
CA PRO A 80 -12.49 -12.75 -23.21
C PRO A 80 -12.37 -11.38 -22.52
N THR A 81 -11.49 -11.28 -21.52
CA THR A 81 -11.11 -10.07 -20.78
C THR A 81 -10.01 -9.24 -21.46
N ALA A 82 -9.31 -9.78 -22.47
CA ALA A 82 -8.16 -9.13 -23.06
C ALA A 82 -8.56 -8.05 -24.08
N THR A 83 -8.02 -6.85 -23.93
CA THR A 83 -8.34 -5.72 -24.80
C THR A 83 -7.35 -5.63 -25.96
N ASN A 84 -7.85 -5.64 -27.20
CA ASN A 84 -7.00 -5.38 -28.37
C ASN A 84 -6.61 -3.89 -28.44
N THR A 85 -5.33 -3.62 -28.22
CA THR A 85 -4.68 -2.31 -28.20
C THR A 85 -3.87 -2.01 -29.45
N SER A 86 -3.77 -2.93 -30.42
CA SER A 86 -2.92 -2.81 -31.60
C SER A 86 -3.06 -1.46 -32.32
N ALA A 87 -4.29 -0.95 -32.47
CA ALA A 87 -4.54 0.34 -33.10
C ALA A 87 -4.06 1.54 -32.24
N ARG A 88 -4.18 1.46 -30.92
CA ARG A 88 -3.72 2.48 -29.95
C ARG A 88 -2.19 2.58 -29.97
N LEU A 89 -1.52 1.42 -29.98
CA LEU A 89 -0.06 1.33 -30.11
C LEU A 89 0.46 1.85 -31.45
N VAL A 90 -0.23 1.59 -32.57
CA VAL A 90 0.14 2.16 -33.88
C VAL A 90 0.04 3.69 -33.86
N GLY A 91 -1.08 4.24 -33.39
CA GLY A 91 -1.26 5.70 -33.31
C GLY A 91 -0.21 6.38 -32.42
N LEU A 92 0.09 5.81 -31.26
CA LEU A 92 1.16 6.32 -30.39
C LEU A 92 2.53 6.24 -31.07
N ARG A 93 2.88 5.12 -31.72
CA ARG A 93 4.17 4.95 -32.43
C ARG A 93 4.33 5.91 -33.62
N ASP A 94 3.25 6.23 -34.32
CA ASP A 94 3.27 7.25 -35.37
C ASP A 94 3.64 8.63 -34.79
N ILE A 95 3.08 8.99 -33.62
CA ILE A 95 3.43 10.20 -32.87
C ILE A 95 4.90 10.15 -32.38
N LEU A 96 5.37 9.00 -31.84
CA LEU A 96 6.76 8.85 -31.41
C LEU A 96 7.74 9.14 -32.57
N ARG A 97 7.47 8.61 -33.77
CA ARG A 97 8.29 8.89 -34.98
C ARG A 97 8.25 10.36 -35.37
N ALA A 98 7.06 10.98 -35.37
CA ALA A 98 6.90 12.39 -35.70
C ALA A 98 7.61 13.33 -34.70
N ARG A 99 7.76 12.92 -33.43
CA ARG A 99 8.46 13.66 -32.36
C ARG A 99 9.95 13.32 -32.22
N GLY A 100 10.46 12.32 -32.94
CA GLY A 100 11.86 11.87 -32.81
C GLY A 100 12.16 11.09 -31.52
N VAL A 101 11.14 10.50 -30.89
CA VAL A 101 11.20 9.75 -29.62
C VAL A 101 11.36 8.26 -29.89
N GLN A 102 12.20 7.56 -29.10
CA GLN A 102 12.45 6.12 -29.26
C GLN A 102 11.75 5.28 -28.17
N ALA A 103 11.57 5.82 -26.97
CA ALA A 103 10.73 5.24 -25.91
C ALA A 103 9.87 6.30 -25.21
N TYR A 104 8.66 5.94 -24.82
CA TYR A 104 7.76 6.78 -24.01
C TYR A 104 7.24 6.01 -22.79
N ILE A 105 7.37 6.61 -21.61
CA ILE A 105 6.97 6.01 -20.32
C ILE A 105 5.59 6.55 -19.90
N VAL A 106 4.69 5.65 -19.48
CA VAL A 106 3.29 5.95 -19.11
C VAL A 106 3.00 5.34 -17.73
N PRO A 107 2.85 6.13 -16.66
CA PRO A 107 2.55 5.65 -15.32
C PRO A 107 1.03 5.55 -15.05
N SER A 108 0.64 4.89 -13.95
CA SER A 108 -0.72 4.88 -13.40
C SER A 108 -0.95 6.06 -12.41
N THR A 109 -0.89 7.30 -12.89
CA THR A 109 -1.14 8.49 -12.04
C THR A 109 -1.62 9.70 -12.87
N ASP A 110 -2.00 10.79 -12.19
CA ASP A 110 -2.40 12.07 -12.78
C ASP A 110 -1.44 13.23 -12.41
N ALA A 111 -1.83 14.47 -12.70
CA ALA A 111 -1.01 15.67 -12.51
C ALA A 111 -0.81 16.11 -11.03
N HIS A 112 -1.37 15.36 -10.08
CA HIS A 112 -1.41 15.69 -8.65
C HIS A 112 -0.99 14.53 -7.74
N MET A 113 -0.49 13.43 -8.32
CA MET A 113 -0.21 12.18 -7.61
C MET A 113 -1.44 11.58 -6.91
N SER A 114 -2.63 11.75 -7.50
CA SER A 114 -3.85 11.11 -6.99
C SER A 114 -3.74 9.58 -7.09
N GLU A 115 -3.96 8.89 -5.98
CA GLU A 115 -3.93 7.42 -5.91
C GLU A 115 -5.04 6.79 -6.76
N TYR A 116 -6.29 7.20 -6.52
CA TYR A 116 -7.39 7.00 -7.45
C TYR A 116 -7.32 8.09 -8.52
N ILE A 117 -7.54 7.73 -9.78
CA ILE A 117 -7.45 8.64 -10.92
C ILE A 117 -8.80 8.76 -11.64
N SER A 118 -9.04 9.93 -12.26
CA SER A 118 -10.20 10.13 -13.12
C SER A 118 -10.15 9.20 -14.35
N GLN A 119 -11.30 8.84 -14.92
CA GLN A 119 -11.35 8.05 -16.17
C GLN A 119 -10.66 8.79 -17.34
N ARG A 120 -10.56 10.12 -17.25
CA ARG A 120 -9.86 10.98 -18.22
C ARG A 120 -8.33 10.85 -18.12
N ASP A 121 -7.79 10.46 -16.97
CA ASP A 121 -6.34 10.36 -16.73
C ASP A 121 -5.84 8.90 -16.62
N ALA A 122 -6.75 7.92 -16.79
CA ALA A 122 -6.49 6.49 -16.93
C ALA A 122 -5.73 6.08 -18.22
N ARG A 123 -4.66 6.81 -18.55
CA ARG A 123 -3.80 6.66 -19.73
C ARG A 123 -3.18 5.28 -19.83
N LEU A 124 -2.71 4.73 -18.71
CA LEU A 124 -2.14 3.39 -18.66
C LEU A 124 -3.17 2.35 -19.13
N GLY A 125 -4.36 2.33 -18.51
CA GLY A 125 -5.40 1.38 -18.86
C GLY A 125 -5.98 1.59 -20.27
N TRP A 126 -6.00 2.82 -20.77
CA TRP A 126 -6.32 3.04 -22.18
C TRP A 126 -5.24 2.50 -23.12
N ILE A 127 -3.95 2.77 -22.92
CA ILE A 127 -2.93 2.31 -23.87
C ILE A 127 -2.69 0.79 -23.80
N THR A 128 -2.80 0.19 -22.60
CA THR A 128 -2.51 -1.25 -22.34
C THR A 128 -3.73 -2.18 -22.35
N GLY A 129 -4.91 -1.69 -21.97
CA GLY A 129 -6.06 -2.54 -21.65
C GLY A 129 -6.12 -3.08 -20.22
N PHE A 130 -5.05 -2.90 -19.43
CA PHE A 130 -4.94 -3.36 -18.04
C PHE A 130 -5.64 -2.40 -17.06
N THR A 131 -6.39 -2.92 -16.08
CA THR A 131 -7.24 -2.12 -15.18
C THR A 131 -6.87 -2.19 -13.70
N GLY A 132 -5.74 -2.80 -13.33
CA GLY A 132 -5.23 -2.76 -11.95
C GLY A 132 -4.69 -1.36 -11.59
N SER A 133 -4.75 -0.98 -10.31
CA SER A 133 -4.46 0.40 -9.87
C SER A 133 -2.99 0.82 -9.97
N ALA A 134 -2.05 -0.13 -10.05
CA ALA A 134 -0.62 0.15 -10.05
C ALA A 134 0.07 -0.42 -11.30
N GLY A 135 0.81 0.42 -12.03
CA GLY A 135 1.71 -0.05 -13.07
C GLY A 135 2.46 1.06 -13.81
N THR A 136 3.41 0.66 -14.64
CA THR A 136 4.09 1.56 -15.58
C THR A 136 4.29 0.85 -16.91
N ALA A 137 3.83 1.46 -18.00
CA ALA A 137 4.07 0.99 -19.35
C ALA A 137 5.24 1.73 -19.99
N VAL A 138 6.01 1.03 -20.82
CA VAL A 138 6.94 1.66 -21.77
C VAL A 138 6.57 1.23 -23.18
N VAL A 139 6.37 2.21 -24.07
CA VAL A 139 6.12 1.98 -25.49
C VAL A 139 7.31 2.47 -26.30
N THR A 140 7.83 1.61 -27.16
CA THR A 140 8.92 1.93 -28.10
C THR A 140 8.43 1.82 -29.54
N GLN A 141 9.32 2.10 -30.49
CA GLN A 141 9.05 2.03 -31.92
C GLN A 141 8.52 0.67 -32.42
N ASP A 142 8.96 -0.44 -31.81
CA ASP A 142 8.61 -1.82 -32.17
C ASP A 142 7.98 -2.63 -31.03
N LYS A 143 8.42 -2.42 -29.77
CA LYS A 143 7.97 -3.18 -28.58
C LYS A 143 7.11 -2.36 -27.62
N ALA A 144 6.41 -3.03 -26.73
CA ALA A 144 5.72 -2.43 -25.59
C ALA A 144 5.77 -3.38 -24.38
N ALA A 145 5.88 -2.85 -23.17
CA ALA A 145 5.99 -3.64 -21.94
C ALA A 145 5.25 -2.96 -20.78
N LEU A 146 4.70 -3.76 -19.86
CA LEU A 146 4.02 -3.32 -18.63
C LEU A 146 4.73 -3.90 -17.40
N TRP A 147 5.07 -3.04 -16.45
CA TRP A 147 5.53 -3.37 -15.10
C TRP A 147 4.37 -3.23 -14.12
N THR A 148 4.19 -4.22 -13.24
CA THR A 148 3.22 -4.18 -12.14
C THR A 148 3.61 -5.17 -11.02
N ASP A 149 3.05 -4.98 -9.83
CA ASP A 149 3.35 -5.78 -8.64
C ASP A 149 2.53 -7.09 -8.55
N SER A 150 2.84 -7.90 -7.55
CA SER A 150 2.29 -9.25 -7.37
C SER A 150 0.77 -9.31 -7.19
N ARG A 151 0.11 -8.21 -6.78
CA ARG A 151 -1.37 -8.15 -6.72
C ARG A 151 -2.00 -8.34 -8.10
N TYR A 152 -1.29 -7.94 -9.16
CA TYR A 152 -1.86 -7.71 -10.48
C TYR A 152 -1.33 -8.60 -11.60
N TRP A 153 -0.31 -9.44 -11.38
CA TRP A 153 0.24 -10.31 -12.44
C TRP A 153 -0.82 -11.19 -13.12
N THR A 154 -1.64 -11.89 -12.33
CA THR A 154 -2.73 -12.75 -12.83
C THR A 154 -3.84 -11.97 -13.55
N GLN A 155 -4.00 -10.68 -13.25
CA GLN A 155 -4.94 -9.79 -13.93
C GLN A 155 -4.35 -9.31 -15.27
N ALA A 156 -3.12 -8.82 -15.28
CA ALA A 156 -2.43 -8.37 -16.49
C ALA A 156 -2.31 -9.50 -17.55
N GLU A 157 -2.04 -10.74 -17.14
CA GLU A 157 -2.05 -11.92 -18.03
C GLU A 157 -3.41 -12.23 -18.67
N ARG A 158 -4.51 -11.65 -18.14
CA ARG A 158 -5.88 -11.81 -18.64
C ARG A 158 -6.39 -10.60 -19.42
N GLU A 159 -5.78 -9.43 -19.25
CA GLU A 159 -6.25 -8.15 -19.80
C GLU A 159 -5.39 -7.62 -20.97
N LEU A 160 -4.10 -7.95 -20.99
CA LEU A 160 -3.18 -7.57 -22.06
C LEU A 160 -3.40 -8.41 -23.33
N ASP A 161 -3.18 -7.80 -24.49
CA ASP A 161 -2.97 -8.52 -25.75
C ASP A 161 -1.48 -8.86 -25.99
N CYS A 162 -1.19 -9.70 -26.99
CA CYS A 162 0.18 -10.15 -27.28
C CYS A 162 1.13 -9.08 -27.86
N SER A 163 0.72 -7.80 -27.87
CA SER A 163 1.60 -6.66 -28.20
C SER A 163 2.47 -6.23 -27.01
N TRP A 164 2.15 -6.73 -25.80
CA TRP A 164 2.74 -6.31 -24.52
C TRP A 164 3.57 -7.42 -23.87
N GLU A 165 4.78 -7.08 -23.43
CA GLU A 165 5.58 -7.91 -22.52
C GLU A 165 5.20 -7.59 -21.05
N LEU A 166 4.65 -8.56 -20.31
CA LEU A 166 4.42 -8.39 -18.87
C LEU A 166 5.73 -8.60 -18.09
N GLN A 167 6.11 -7.61 -17.29
CA GLN A 167 7.29 -7.61 -16.43
C GLN A 167 6.86 -7.69 -14.97
N ARG A 168 7.26 -8.76 -14.28
CA ARG A 168 6.81 -9.09 -12.92
C ARG A 168 7.66 -8.42 -11.83
N THR A 169 7.82 -7.10 -11.93
CA THR A 169 8.51 -6.24 -10.97
C THR A 169 8.06 -4.79 -11.17
N THR A 170 8.41 -3.89 -10.25
CA THR A 170 8.10 -2.45 -10.26
C THR A 170 9.34 -1.56 -10.21
N SER A 171 10.55 -2.13 -10.14
CA SER A 171 11.78 -1.35 -9.92
C SER A 171 12.17 -0.51 -11.15
N ILE A 172 12.61 0.73 -10.91
CA ILE A 172 12.96 1.70 -11.96
C ILE A 172 14.18 1.20 -12.75
N GLU A 173 15.08 0.48 -12.09
CA GLU A 173 16.26 -0.17 -12.66
C GLU A 173 15.87 -1.23 -13.68
N SER A 174 14.80 -1.99 -13.44
CA SER A 174 14.27 -2.97 -14.40
C SER A 174 13.69 -2.28 -15.65
N ILE A 175 12.98 -1.16 -15.45
CA ILE A 175 12.41 -0.36 -16.52
C ILE A 175 13.54 0.28 -17.36
N ALA A 176 14.56 0.83 -16.69
CA ALA A 176 15.75 1.39 -17.31
C ALA A 176 16.55 0.34 -18.09
N MET A 177 16.90 -0.80 -17.50
CA MET A 177 17.59 -1.90 -18.20
C MET A 177 16.84 -2.38 -19.45
N TRP A 178 15.51 -2.48 -19.40
CA TRP A 178 14.71 -2.83 -20.58
C TRP A 178 14.76 -1.72 -21.65
N ILE A 179 14.69 -0.45 -21.25
CA ILE A 179 14.89 0.70 -22.14
C ILE A 179 16.28 0.68 -22.77
N LEU A 180 17.36 0.47 -22.00
CA LEU A 180 18.74 0.37 -22.51
C LEU A 180 18.93 -0.80 -23.50
N LYS A 181 18.15 -1.87 -23.34
CA LYS A 181 18.14 -3.03 -24.24
C LYS A 181 17.26 -2.85 -25.48
N ALA A 182 16.27 -1.95 -25.44
CA ALA A 182 15.33 -1.69 -26.53
C ALA A 182 15.70 -0.46 -27.38
N VAL A 183 16.27 0.57 -26.76
CA VAL A 183 16.60 1.88 -27.37
C VAL A 183 18.10 1.94 -27.68
N PRO A 184 18.54 2.32 -28.90
CA PRO A 184 19.96 2.49 -29.23
C PRO A 184 20.61 3.67 -28.46
N SER A 185 21.95 3.78 -28.54
CA SER A 185 22.64 5.02 -28.17
C SER A 185 22.16 6.19 -29.03
N GLU A 186 22.26 7.41 -28.49
CA GLU A 186 21.67 8.65 -29.01
C GLU A 186 20.13 8.61 -29.12
N GLY A 187 19.50 7.67 -28.41
CA GLY A 187 18.05 7.53 -28.34
C GLY A 187 17.41 8.42 -27.27
N ASN A 188 16.32 9.09 -27.66
CA ASN A 188 15.47 9.88 -26.77
C ASN A 188 14.47 8.99 -26.05
N VAL A 189 14.50 9.05 -24.73
CA VAL A 189 13.50 8.50 -23.81
C VAL A 189 12.68 9.66 -23.29
N SER A 190 11.36 9.62 -23.47
CA SER A 190 10.48 10.71 -23.05
C SER A 190 9.44 10.26 -22.02
N LEU A 191 9.04 11.22 -21.19
CA LEU A 191 7.89 11.11 -20.31
C LEU A 191 7.24 12.49 -20.14
N ASP A 192 6.00 12.48 -19.65
CA ASP A 192 5.28 13.68 -19.26
C ASP A 192 5.75 14.12 -17.86
N PRO A 193 6.43 15.27 -17.70
CA PRO A 193 6.99 15.68 -16.41
C PRO A 193 5.92 15.95 -15.35
N PHE A 194 4.66 16.14 -15.73
CA PHE A 194 3.56 16.31 -14.78
C PHE A 194 3.03 14.99 -14.20
N LEU A 195 3.48 13.83 -14.67
CA LEU A 195 3.01 12.51 -14.18
C LEU A 195 4.05 11.76 -13.33
N PHE A 196 5.13 12.41 -12.90
CA PHE A 196 6.24 11.79 -12.16
C PHE A 196 6.67 12.69 -11.00
N SER A 197 6.88 12.11 -9.81
CA SER A 197 7.41 12.83 -8.65
C SER A 197 8.88 13.17 -8.85
N ILE A 198 9.41 14.11 -8.04
CA ILE A 198 10.80 14.56 -8.09
C ILE A 198 11.77 13.37 -7.99
N ASP A 199 11.57 12.49 -7.00
CA ASP A 199 12.41 11.30 -6.79
C ASP A 199 12.26 10.27 -7.91
N THR A 200 11.05 10.07 -8.45
CA THR A 200 10.83 9.15 -9.56
C THR A 200 11.56 9.65 -10.82
N TRP A 201 11.45 10.95 -11.13
CA TRP A 201 12.18 11.58 -12.22
C TRP A 201 13.70 11.45 -12.04
N ASN A 202 14.20 11.81 -10.85
CA ASN A 202 15.63 11.74 -10.54
C ASN A 202 16.18 10.30 -10.55
N SER A 203 15.33 9.30 -10.31
CA SER A 203 15.70 7.89 -10.43
C SER A 203 15.83 7.44 -11.89
N TYR A 204 14.87 7.79 -12.76
CA TYR A 204 15.02 7.57 -14.21
C TYR A 204 16.20 8.34 -14.80
N SER A 205 16.46 9.56 -14.33
CA SER A 205 17.60 10.37 -14.78
C SER A 205 18.94 9.70 -14.45
N ARG A 206 19.11 9.18 -13.23
CA ARG A 206 20.31 8.44 -12.80
C ARG A 206 20.46 7.12 -13.55
N ALA A 207 19.38 6.32 -13.66
CA ALA A 207 19.42 5.01 -14.32
C ALA A 207 19.61 5.07 -15.86
N LEU A 208 19.58 6.26 -16.46
CA LEU A 208 19.93 6.51 -17.86
C LEU A 208 21.23 7.32 -18.02
N GLN A 209 21.85 7.78 -16.92
CA GLN A 209 23.10 8.55 -16.94
C GLN A 209 24.25 7.72 -17.52
N GLY A 210 25.18 8.37 -18.23
CA GLY A 210 26.31 7.70 -18.91
C GLY A 210 25.94 6.81 -20.10
N SER A 211 24.70 6.33 -20.19
CA SER A 211 24.25 5.32 -21.17
C SER A 211 24.17 5.80 -22.63
N GLY A 212 24.39 7.08 -22.91
CA GLY A 212 24.19 7.69 -24.24
C GLY A 212 22.72 7.84 -24.66
N ARG A 213 21.75 7.66 -23.74
CA ARG A 213 20.33 7.99 -23.99
C ARG A 213 19.99 9.32 -23.32
N THR A 214 19.10 10.11 -23.92
CA THR A 214 18.67 11.40 -23.37
C THR A 214 17.26 11.31 -22.82
N LEU A 215 17.07 11.73 -21.56
CA LEU A 215 15.76 11.86 -20.93
C LEU A 215 15.15 13.22 -21.31
N LEU A 216 14.09 13.23 -22.11
CA LEU A 216 13.45 14.44 -22.64
C LEU A 216 12.05 14.65 -22.04
N PRO A 217 11.82 15.69 -21.22
CA PRO A 217 10.49 16.08 -20.76
C PRO A 217 9.62 16.54 -21.93
N LEU A 218 8.37 16.06 -21.98
CA LEU A 218 7.37 16.53 -22.93
C LEU A 218 6.09 16.95 -22.20
N GLU A 219 5.91 18.26 -21.97
CA GLU A 219 4.70 18.86 -21.37
C GLU A 219 3.40 18.50 -22.12
N THR A 220 3.49 18.07 -23.39
CA THR A 220 2.33 17.54 -24.14
C THR A 220 2.31 16.03 -24.07
N ASN A 221 1.38 15.47 -23.30
CA ASN A 221 1.20 14.02 -23.20
C ASN A 221 0.97 13.36 -24.57
N LEU A 222 1.69 12.26 -24.85
CA LEU A 222 1.60 11.57 -26.16
C LEU A 222 0.47 10.55 -26.22
N VAL A 223 0.02 10.00 -25.08
CA VAL A 223 -1.17 9.14 -25.02
C VAL A 223 -2.43 9.98 -25.26
N ASP A 224 -2.51 11.19 -24.70
CA ASP A 224 -3.64 12.09 -24.94
C ASP A 224 -3.82 12.44 -26.43
N GLN A 225 -2.71 12.60 -27.17
CA GLN A 225 -2.73 12.79 -28.64
C GLN A 225 -3.13 11.52 -29.41
N ALA A 226 -2.76 10.33 -28.93
CA ALA A 226 -3.17 9.06 -29.54
C ALA A 226 -4.64 8.69 -29.25
N TRP A 227 -5.17 9.14 -28.11
CA TRP A 227 -6.54 8.91 -27.65
C TRP A 227 -7.53 9.88 -28.31
N GLY A 228 -7.13 11.15 -28.48
CA GLY A 228 -7.89 12.16 -29.22
C GLY A 228 -9.32 12.35 -28.70
N ASP A 229 -10.27 12.51 -29.61
CA ASP A 229 -11.69 12.78 -29.30
C ASP A 229 -12.40 11.64 -28.52
N GLN A 230 -11.77 10.46 -28.38
CA GLN A 230 -12.29 9.38 -27.54
C GLN A 230 -11.90 9.52 -26.06
N ARG A 231 -11.06 10.50 -25.68
CA ARG A 231 -10.67 10.74 -24.30
C ARG A 231 -11.85 11.35 -23.52
N PRO A 232 -12.26 10.78 -22.36
CA PRO A 232 -13.33 11.34 -21.55
C PRO A 232 -13.13 12.84 -21.27
N PRO A 233 -14.19 13.66 -21.34
CA PRO A 233 -14.08 15.09 -21.03
C PRO A 233 -13.70 15.33 -19.56
N PRO A 234 -13.23 16.54 -19.19
CA PRO A 234 -13.13 16.92 -17.79
C PRO A 234 -14.48 16.80 -17.07
N SER A 235 -14.48 16.63 -15.75
CA SER A 235 -15.71 16.68 -14.95
C SER A 235 -16.41 18.03 -15.16
N SER A 236 -17.74 17.98 -15.30
CA SER A 236 -18.61 19.16 -15.38
C SER A 236 -19.37 19.43 -14.09
N SER A 237 -19.12 18.66 -13.03
CA SER A 237 -19.82 18.76 -11.75
C SER A 237 -19.45 20.03 -10.98
N GLU A 238 -20.31 20.44 -10.04
CA GLU A 238 -20.13 21.65 -9.26
C GLU A 238 -19.06 21.50 -8.16
N ILE A 239 -18.17 22.49 -8.04
CA ILE A 239 -17.25 22.65 -6.92
C ILE A 239 -17.95 23.53 -5.87
N TYR A 240 -18.18 22.98 -4.68
CA TYR A 240 -19.04 23.58 -3.66
C TYR A 240 -18.31 23.81 -2.32
N SER A 241 -18.81 24.76 -1.53
CA SER A 241 -18.34 25.02 -0.17
C SER A 241 -19.05 24.14 0.85
N LEU A 242 -18.31 23.66 1.86
CA LEU A 242 -18.89 22.97 2.99
C LEU A 242 -19.75 23.92 3.85
N PRO A 243 -20.96 23.51 4.27
CA PRO A 243 -21.71 24.21 5.30
C PRO A 243 -20.91 24.28 6.62
N ALA A 244 -21.04 25.39 7.35
CA ALA A 244 -20.18 25.70 8.49
C ALA A 244 -20.26 24.65 9.62
N GLU A 245 -21.42 24.01 9.80
CA GLU A 245 -21.66 22.93 10.76
C GLU A 245 -20.79 21.67 10.53
N PHE A 246 -20.29 21.50 9.30
CA PHE A 246 -19.38 20.42 8.86
C PHE A 246 -17.92 20.86 8.78
N THR A 247 -17.59 22.08 9.22
CA THR A 247 -16.20 22.59 9.25
C THR A 247 -15.71 22.73 10.69
N GLY A 248 -14.45 22.37 10.95
CA GLY A 248 -13.83 22.59 12.27
C GLY A 248 -13.27 24.01 12.47
N SER A 249 -12.91 24.67 11.38
CA SER A 249 -12.45 26.07 11.33
C SER A 249 -12.74 26.68 9.96
N SER A 250 -12.80 28.01 9.89
CA SER A 250 -12.98 28.75 8.63
C SER A 250 -11.72 28.68 7.76
N TRP A 251 -11.88 28.89 6.45
CA TRP A 251 -10.73 28.89 5.54
C TRP A 251 -9.78 30.06 5.82
N GLN A 252 -10.30 31.18 6.30
CA GLN A 252 -9.51 32.37 6.67
C GLN A 252 -8.61 32.09 7.87
N GLU A 253 -9.10 31.35 8.88
CA GLU A 253 -8.30 30.91 10.03
C GLU A 253 -7.20 29.93 9.60
N LYS A 254 -7.51 28.98 8.71
CA LYS A 254 -6.53 28.05 8.13
C LYS A 254 -5.42 28.81 7.38
N VAL A 255 -5.79 29.73 6.48
CA VAL A 255 -4.84 30.58 5.73
C VAL A 255 -3.98 31.44 6.66
N ALA A 256 -4.56 31.98 7.74
CA ALA A 256 -3.81 32.74 8.74
C ALA A 256 -2.78 31.86 9.48
N GLY A 257 -3.15 30.65 9.89
CA GLY A 257 -2.24 29.68 10.52
C GLY A 257 -1.08 29.26 9.61
N ILE A 258 -1.33 29.02 8.32
CA ILE A 258 -0.27 28.67 7.37
C ILE A 258 0.68 29.86 7.12
N ARG A 259 0.16 31.10 7.02
CA ARG A 259 1.01 32.30 6.94
C ARG A 259 1.83 32.52 8.20
N GLN A 260 1.30 32.20 9.38
CA GLN A 260 2.07 32.22 10.62
C GLN A 260 3.20 31.18 10.60
N GLN A 261 2.98 29.98 10.06
CA GLN A 261 4.04 28.99 9.86
C GLN A 261 5.11 29.49 8.87
N MET A 262 4.72 30.17 7.78
CA MET A 262 5.66 30.81 6.84
C MET A 262 6.51 31.90 7.50
N GLU A 263 5.93 32.71 8.38
CA GLU A 263 6.64 33.75 9.14
C GLU A 263 7.61 33.15 10.17
N GLN A 264 7.20 32.08 10.85
CA GLN A 264 7.96 31.41 11.91
C GLN A 264 9.05 30.45 11.39
N HIS A 265 8.94 29.97 10.16
CA HIS A 265 9.93 29.07 9.56
C HIS A 265 11.29 29.77 9.37
N LEU A 266 12.39 29.08 9.70
CA LEU A 266 13.75 29.66 9.78
C LEU A 266 14.28 30.27 8.45
N GLN A 267 13.70 29.87 7.32
CA GLN A 267 14.05 30.37 5.99
C GLN A 267 13.05 31.41 5.43
N HIS A 268 12.05 31.81 6.22
CA HIS A 268 11.02 32.82 5.91
C HIS A 268 10.46 32.76 4.46
N PRO A 269 9.88 31.62 4.03
CA PRO A 269 9.36 31.44 2.67
C PRO A 269 8.32 32.51 2.30
N THR A 270 8.40 33.03 1.07
CA THR A 270 7.50 34.07 0.57
C THR A 270 6.20 33.50 -0.01
N ALA A 271 6.20 32.21 -0.36
CA ALA A 271 5.03 31.47 -0.81
C ALA A 271 5.06 29.99 -0.40
N VAL A 272 3.88 29.39 -0.30
CA VAL A 272 3.66 27.93 -0.30
C VAL A 272 2.96 27.56 -1.61
N LEU A 273 3.48 26.55 -2.31
CA LEU A 273 2.83 25.93 -3.47
C LEU A 273 2.14 24.64 -3.03
N LEU A 274 0.82 24.58 -3.23
CA LEU A 274 0.01 23.39 -2.99
C LEU A 274 -0.27 22.66 -4.31
N SER A 275 -0.03 21.36 -4.30
CA SER A 275 -0.09 20.48 -5.46
C SER A 275 -0.99 19.26 -5.23
N GLY A 276 -1.21 18.85 -3.98
CA GLY A 276 -2.18 17.83 -3.62
C GLY A 276 -3.60 18.39 -3.58
N LEU A 277 -4.54 17.72 -4.27
CA LEU A 277 -5.94 18.19 -4.37
C LEU A 277 -6.63 18.32 -3.00
N GLU A 278 -6.29 17.43 -2.07
CA GLU A 278 -6.77 17.45 -0.69
C GLU A 278 -6.25 18.63 0.13
N GLU A 279 -5.08 19.20 -0.19
CA GLU A 279 -4.55 20.40 0.47
C GLU A 279 -5.44 21.61 0.15
N THR A 280 -5.72 21.84 -1.13
CA THR A 280 -6.56 22.93 -1.61
C THR A 280 -8.02 22.75 -1.17
N ALA A 281 -8.55 21.53 -1.22
CA ALA A 281 -9.90 21.22 -0.72
C ALA A 281 -10.03 21.45 0.80
N TRP A 282 -9.04 21.03 1.59
CA TRP A 282 -9.03 21.28 3.05
C TRP A 282 -8.84 22.76 3.39
N LEU A 283 -7.91 23.46 2.71
CA LEU A 283 -7.58 24.85 3.01
C LEU A 283 -8.80 25.77 2.83
N PHE A 284 -9.52 25.63 1.71
CA PHE A 284 -10.66 26.50 1.37
C PHE A 284 -12.02 25.98 1.85
N ASN A 285 -12.08 24.86 2.57
CA ASN A 285 -13.34 24.17 2.91
C ASN A 285 -14.23 23.90 1.67
N LEU A 286 -13.61 23.58 0.53
CA LEU A 286 -14.30 23.25 -0.73
C LEU A 286 -14.25 21.75 -1.00
N ARG A 287 -15.18 21.23 -1.80
CA ARG A 287 -15.24 19.83 -2.26
C ARG A 287 -15.71 19.73 -3.70
N GLY A 288 -15.42 18.59 -4.32
CA GLY A 288 -15.82 18.20 -5.68
C GLY A 288 -15.95 16.68 -5.80
N ASP A 289 -15.86 16.17 -7.02
CA ASP A 289 -16.02 14.74 -7.37
C ASP A 289 -15.10 14.29 -8.53
N ASP A 290 -13.99 15.01 -8.77
CA ASP A 290 -13.13 14.81 -9.95
C ASP A 290 -12.39 13.47 -9.94
N ILE A 291 -12.12 12.99 -8.73
CA ILE A 291 -11.52 11.70 -8.44
C ILE A 291 -12.63 10.79 -7.90
N PRO A 292 -12.80 9.56 -8.42
CA PRO A 292 -13.75 8.60 -7.85
C PRO A 292 -13.49 8.41 -6.34
N TYR A 293 -14.57 8.42 -5.56
CA TYR A 293 -14.59 8.23 -4.10
C TYR A 293 -13.90 9.30 -3.23
N ASN A 294 -12.95 10.08 -3.76
CA ASN A 294 -12.29 11.17 -3.05
C ASN A 294 -12.95 12.52 -3.40
N PRO A 295 -13.56 13.27 -2.44
CA PRO A 295 -14.40 14.43 -2.72
C PRO A 295 -13.61 15.73 -3.04
N VAL A 296 -12.64 15.63 -3.95
CA VAL A 296 -11.68 16.68 -4.33
C VAL A 296 -11.91 17.19 -5.76
N PHE A 297 -11.20 18.25 -6.16
CA PHE A 297 -11.34 18.89 -7.48
C PHE A 297 -9.98 19.36 -8.01
N TYR A 298 -9.76 19.20 -9.32
CA TYR A 298 -8.50 19.51 -10.00
C TYR A 298 -8.11 20.98 -9.81
N SER A 299 -7.06 21.21 -9.02
CA SER A 299 -6.66 22.54 -8.58
C SER A 299 -5.22 22.63 -8.11
N TYR A 300 -4.64 23.82 -8.24
CA TYR A 300 -3.36 24.20 -7.62
C TYR A 300 -3.55 25.50 -6.83
N THR A 301 -2.75 25.73 -5.79
CA THR A 301 -2.78 27.00 -5.04
C THR A 301 -1.38 27.56 -4.84
N LEU A 302 -1.20 28.84 -5.12
CA LEU A 302 -0.02 29.60 -4.69
C LEU A 302 -0.46 30.58 -3.59
N LEU A 303 -0.13 30.25 -2.34
CA LEU A 303 -0.41 31.08 -1.18
C LEU A 303 0.83 31.94 -0.88
N THR A 304 0.69 33.26 -0.88
CA THR A 304 1.75 34.19 -0.46
C THR A 304 1.34 34.93 0.81
N ASN A 305 2.26 35.67 1.43
CA ASN A 305 1.96 36.49 2.61
C ASN A 305 0.89 37.57 2.37
N THR A 306 0.67 37.99 1.11
CA THR A 306 -0.23 39.11 0.77
C THR A 306 -1.29 38.81 -0.30
N THR A 307 -1.18 37.70 -1.02
CA THR A 307 -2.10 37.27 -2.08
C THR A 307 -2.40 35.77 -1.96
N ILE A 308 -3.44 35.31 -2.66
CA ILE A 308 -3.78 33.89 -2.78
C ILE A 308 -4.25 33.64 -4.21
N SER A 309 -3.52 32.85 -5.00
CA SER A 309 -3.91 32.52 -6.37
C SER A 309 -4.36 31.06 -6.47
N LEU A 310 -5.62 30.83 -6.85
CA LEU A 310 -6.24 29.51 -6.97
C LEU A 310 -6.47 29.19 -8.45
N PHE A 311 -5.82 28.14 -8.94
CA PHE A 311 -5.94 27.65 -10.31
C PHE A 311 -7.00 26.55 -10.34
N VAL A 312 -8.18 26.82 -10.93
CA VAL A 312 -9.32 25.90 -11.09
C VAL A 312 -9.99 26.14 -12.44
N GLU A 313 -10.80 25.20 -12.90
CA GLU A 313 -11.81 25.46 -13.94
C GLU A 313 -12.89 26.40 -13.36
N GLN A 314 -12.79 27.71 -13.65
CA GLN A 314 -13.56 28.74 -12.92
C GLN A 314 -15.08 28.63 -13.13
N SER A 315 -15.52 28.01 -14.23
CA SER A 315 -16.93 27.81 -14.56
C SER A 315 -17.66 26.86 -13.60
N ARG A 316 -16.91 25.97 -12.93
CA ARG A 316 -17.46 24.92 -12.05
C ARG A 316 -17.71 25.34 -10.61
N LEU A 317 -17.13 26.45 -10.15
CA LEU A 317 -17.38 26.97 -8.80
C LEU A 317 -18.85 27.38 -8.65
N SER A 318 -19.51 26.89 -7.59
CA SER A 318 -20.87 27.30 -7.23
C SER A 318 -20.96 28.80 -6.93
N GLY A 319 -22.18 29.35 -6.92
CA GLY A 319 -22.40 30.74 -6.50
C GLY A 319 -21.84 31.00 -5.10
N ALA A 320 -22.21 30.15 -4.14
CA ALA A 320 -21.77 30.25 -2.74
C ALA A 320 -20.27 30.04 -2.56
N ALA A 321 -19.64 29.12 -3.30
CA ALA A 321 -18.19 28.90 -3.24
C ALA A 321 -17.43 30.13 -3.76
N ARG A 322 -17.84 30.68 -4.92
CA ARG A 322 -17.22 31.88 -5.50
C ARG A 322 -17.43 33.10 -4.61
N GLU A 323 -18.62 33.29 -4.04
CA GLU A 323 -18.88 34.35 -3.07
C GLU A 323 -18.01 34.20 -1.81
N SER A 324 -17.87 32.98 -1.27
CA SER A 324 -17.02 32.71 -0.08
C SER A 324 -15.53 33.01 -0.30
N LEU A 325 -15.04 32.91 -1.54
CA LEU A 325 -13.65 33.19 -1.91
C LEU A 325 -13.37 34.65 -2.33
N THR A 326 -14.37 35.37 -2.85
CA THR A 326 -14.16 36.65 -3.57
C THR A 326 -15.04 37.82 -3.12
N SER A 327 -16.10 37.58 -2.35
CA SER A 327 -17.06 38.62 -1.97
C SER A 327 -16.81 39.12 -0.54
N GLY A 328 -16.68 40.45 -0.39
CA GLY A 328 -16.51 41.09 0.91
C GLY A 328 -15.08 41.08 1.48
N CYS A 329 -14.09 40.59 0.74
CA CYS A 329 -12.69 40.54 1.16
C CYS A 329 -11.86 41.76 0.71
N PRO A 330 -11.42 42.64 1.63
CA PRO A 330 -10.36 43.61 1.35
C PRO A 330 -8.98 43.00 1.62
N GLY A 331 -8.05 43.12 0.67
CA GLY A 331 -6.64 42.76 0.87
C GLY A 331 -6.37 41.25 0.89
N PRO A 332 -5.52 40.74 1.80
CA PRO A 332 -4.81 39.46 1.63
C PRO A 332 -5.66 38.20 1.83
N LEU A 333 -6.95 38.35 2.15
CA LEU A 333 -7.94 37.26 2.27
C LEU A 333 -8.94 37.27 1.11
N CYS A 334 -8.52 37.70 -0.08
CA CYS A 334 -9.31 37.63 -1.30
C CYS A 334 -8.58 36.76 -2.33
N VAL A 335 -9.27 35.76 -2.88
CA VAL A 335 -8.65 34.75 -3.73
C VAL A 335 -8.71 35.16 -5.20
N GLU A 336 -7.54 35.27 -5.82
CA GLU A 336 -7.38 35.46 -7.26
C GLU A 336 -7.66 34.13 -7.97
N LEU A 337 -8.87 34.00 -8.50
CA LEU A 337 -9.22 32.87 -9.36
C LEU A 337 -8.47 32.97 -10.70
N GLN A 338 -7.89 31.86 -11.12
CA GLN A 338 -7.15 31.69 -12.37
C GLN A 338 -7.60 30.37 -13.02
N GLU A 339 -7.48 30.22 -14.35
CA GLU A 339 -7.79 28.93 -14.98
C GLU A 339 -6.74 27.88 -14.62
N TYR A 340 -7.17 26.64 -14.40
CA TYR A 340 -6.31 25.50 -14.02
C TYR A 340 -4.99 25.43 -14.81
N GLY A 341 -5.07 25.47 -16.15
CA GLY A 341 -3.91 25.41 -17.04
C GLY A 341 -2.97 26.62 -17.05
N GLN A 342 -3.26 27.68 -16.27
CA GLN A 342 -2.41 28.87 -16.17
C GLN A 342 -1.30 28.74 -15.11
N VAL A 343 -1.36 27.72 -14.24
CA VAL A 343 -0.41 27.50 -13.12
C VAL A 343 1.05 27.62 -13.56
N SER A 344 1.48 26.89 -14.59
CA SER A 344 2.87 26.88 -15.06
C SER A 344 3.33 28.24 -15.60
N ALA A 345 2.43 29.01 -16.22
CA ALA A 345 2.72 30.34 -16.75
C ALA A 345 2.68 31.44 -15.66
N HIS A 346 1.92 31.22 -14.58
CA HIS A 346 1.92 32.10 -13.41
C HIS A 346 3.15 31.84 -12.54
N LEU A 347 3.43 30.58 -12.18
CA LEU A 347 4.58 30.17 -11.37
C LEU A 347 5.91 30.60 -12.00
N ARG A 348 6.07 30.40 -13.32
CA ARG A 348 7.26 30.85 -14.09
C ARG A 348 7.45 32.37 -14.08
N ARG A 349 6.40 33.17 -13.84
CA ARG A 349 6.48 34.63 -13.65
C ARG A 349 6.79 34.98 -12.20
N TYR A 350 6.15 34.31 -11.23
CA TYR A 350 6.42 34.50 -9.81
C TYR A 350 7.89 34.20 -9.46
N ALA A 351 8.43 33.09 -9.97
CA ALA A 351 9.82 32.67 -9.78
C ALA A 351 10.88 33.62 -10.41
N GLN A 352 10.49 34.63 -11.19
CA GLN A 352 11.40 35.69 -11.66
C GLN A 352 11.68 36.73 -10.57
N GLY A 353 10.82 36.85 -9.56
CA GLY A 353 11.03 37.75 -8.42
C GLY A 353 12.12 37.25 -7.46
N ASN A 354 12.38 38.06 -6.41
CA ASN A 354 13.11 37.61 -5.24
C ASN A 354 12.11 36.89 -4.32
N VAL A 355 12.06 35.56 -4.40
CA VAL A 355 11.03 34.71 -3.77
C VAL A 355 11.65 33.40 -3.31
N THR A 356 11.07 32.82 -2.26
CA THR A 356 11.36 31.47 -1.76
C THR A 356 10.05 30.69 -1.72
N VAL A 357 9.95 29.58 -2.44
CA VAL A 357 8.73 28.78 -2.59
C VAL A 357 8.87 27.48 -1.81
N TRP A 358 8.03 27.32 -0.79
CA TRP A 358 7.90 26.11 0.01
C TRP A 358 6.98 25.11 -0.70
N LEU A 359 7.41 23.84 -0.81
CA LEU A 359 6.59 22.75 -1.36
C LEU A 359 6.87 21.41 -0.69
N GLY A 360 5.89 20.50 -0.76
CA GLY A 360 6.05 19.10 -0.38
C GLY A 360 6.56 18.25 -1.54
N THR A 361 7.70 17.58 -1.36
CA THR A 361 8.41 16.85 -2.41
C THR A 361 7.82 15.47 -2.74
N GLU A 362 7.15 14.80 -1.79
CA GLU A 362 6.65 13.42 -1.98
C GLU A 362 5.59 13.31 -3.10
N TYR A 363 4.78 14.37 -3.29
CA TYR A 363 3.67 14.41 -4.24
C TYR A 363 3.76 15.53 -5.30
N THR A 364 4.67 16.51 -5.15
CA THR A 364 4.85 17.53 -6.19
C THR A 364 5.51 16.93 -7.43
N THR A 365 4.89 17.21 -8.58
CA THR A 365 5.32 16.66 -9.87
C THR A 365 6.50 17.43 -10.44
N TYR A 366 7.40 16.73 -11.14
CA TYR A 366 8.63 17.33 -11.67
C TYR A 366 8.35 18.50 -12.63
N GLY A 367 7.22 18.48 -13.34
CA GLY A 367 6.74 19.53 -14.23
C GLY A 367 6.38 20.86 -13.56
N LEU A 368 6.08 20.87 -12.25
CA LEU A 368 5.97 22.11 -11.47
C LEU A 368 7.29 22.45 -10.77
N TYR A 369 7.96 21.46 -10.20
CA TYR A 369 9.25 21.61 -9.53
C TYR A 369 10.29 22.31 -10.41
N SER A 370 10.50 21.80 -11.63
CA SER A 370 11.49 22.31 -12.59
C SER A 370 11.18 23.68 -13.20
N ILE A 371 10.05 24.32 -12.83
CA ILE A 371 9.75 25.71 -13.19
C ILE A 371 10.43 26.69 -12.20
N ILE A 372 10.71 26.25 -10.98
CA ILE A 372 11.29 27.07 -9.91
C ILE A 372 12.82 26.87 -9.92
N PRO A 373 13.64 27.93 -9.95
CA PRO A 373 15.09 27.81 -9.80
C PRO A 373 15.47 27.19 -8.45
N GLN A 374 16.51 26.34 -8.45
CA GLN A 374 16.90 25.57 -7.25
C GLN A 374 17.26 26.46 -6.06
N GLU A 375 17.85 27.63 -6.32
CA GLU A 375 18.19 28.62 -5.29
C GLU A 375 16.97 29.36 -4.68
N LYS A 376 15.75 29.02 -5.11
CA LYS A 376 14.48 29.61 -4.66
C LYS A 376 13.50 28.57 -4.11
N LEU A 377 13.93 27.31 -3.97
CA LEU A 377 13.12 26.23 -3.43
C LEU A 377 13.38 26.07 -1.93
N LEU A 378 12.30 25.96 -1.16
CA LEU A 378 12.30 25.37 0.17
C LEU A 378 11.63 23.99 0.08
N GLU A 379 12.47 22.96 0.08
CA GLU A 379 12.04 21.57 -0.06
C GLU A 379 11.85 20.93 1.31
N GLU A 380 10.64 20.44 1.56
CA GLU A 380 10.35 19.50 2.66
C GLU A 380 9.55 18.31 2.10
N LYS A 381 9.38 17.23 2.87
CA LYS A 381 8.61 16.05 2.41
C LYS A 381 7.16 16.39 2.09
N TYR A 382 6.53 17.19 2.95
CA TYR A 382 5.12 17.54 2.93
C TYR A 382 4.96 19.04 3.20
N SER A 383 3.97 19.69 2.60
CA SER A 383 3.71 21.12 2.86
C SER A 383 3.17 21.37 4.29
N PRO A 384 3.23 22.61 4.80
CA PRO A 384 2.58 22.98 6.06
C PRO A 384 1.07 22.68 6.08
N VAL A 385 0.39 22.70 4.92
CA VAL A 385 -1.04 22.36 4.83
C VAL A 385 -1.25 20.85 4.99
N MET A 386 -0.39 20.05 4.35
CA MET A 386 -0.41 18.59 4.43
C MET A 386 -0.18 18.10 5.87
N ILE A 387 0.77 18.71 6.58
CA ILE A 387 1.00 18.45 8.01
C ILE A 387 -0.18 18.93 8.86
N THR A 388 -0.63 20.18 8.68
CA THR A 388 -1.68 20.78 9.52
C THR A 388 -3.03 20.04 9.40
N LYS A 389 -3.40 19.52 8.21
CA LYS A 389 -4.66 18.76 8.05
C LYS A 389 -4.65 17.36 8.65
N ALA A 390 -3.46 16.78 8.86
CA ALA A 390 -3.30 15.42 9.37
C ALA A 390 -3.80 15.29 10.83
N VAL A 391 -3.57 16.34 11.63
CA VAL A 391 -4.00 16.49 13.02
C VAL A 391 -5.37 17.16 13.05
N LYS A 392 -6.43 16.37 13.30
CA LYS A 392 -7.82 16.85 13.28
C LYS A 392 -8.11 17.63 14.55
N ASN A 393 -8.70 18.82 14.41
CA ASN A 393 -9.11 19.61 15.58
C ASN A 393 -10.30 18.95 16.31
N ALA A 394 -10.58 19.37 17.55
CA ALA A 394 -11.60 18.75 18.40
C ALA A 394 -12.99 18.64 17.72
N ARG A 395 -13.38 19.63 16.90
CA ARG A 395 -14.66 19.59 16.18
C ARG A 395 -14.65 18.56 15.05
N GLU A 396 -13.55 18.44 14.31
CA GLU A 396 -13.37 17.36 13.31
C GLU A 396 -13.34 15.98 13.98
N GLN A 397 -12.75 15.87 15.17
CA GLN A 397 -12.75 14.63 15.95
C GLN A 397 -14.15 14.24 16.48
N GLU A 398 -15.03 15.19 16.80
CA GLU A 398 -16.43 14.92 17.14
C GLU A 398 -17.20 14.40 15.91
N MET A 399 -17.02 15.06 14.76
CA MET A 399 -17.70 14.75 13.52
C MET A 399 -17.32 13.35 13.01
N LEU A 400 -16.03 13.02 12.95
CA LEU A 400 -15.57 11.68 12.57
C LEU A 400 -16.09 10.59 13.53
N ARG A 401 -16.19 10.84 14.84
CA ARG A 401 -16.84 9.90 15.79
C ARG A 401 -18.32 9.69 15.49
N ALA A 402 -19.05 10.75 15.10
CA ALA A 402 -20.45 10.64 14.71
C ALA A 402 -20.61 9.84 13.39
N ALA A 403 -19.74 10.06 12.42
CA ALA A 403 -19.72 9.33 11.16
C ALA A 403 -19.54 7.82 11.35
N HIS A 404 -18.56 7.39 12.14
CA HIS A 404 -18.33 5.96 12.41
C HIS A 404 -19.48 5.28 13.16
N VAL A 405 -20.24 6.00 13.99
CA VAL A 405 -21.45 5.45 14.66
C VAL A 405 -22.58 5.22 13.66
N ARG A 406 -22.80 6.14 12.70
CA ARG A 406 -23.79 5.98 11.63
C ARG A 406 -23.38 4.90 10.63
N ASP A 407 -22.09 4.80 10.31
CA ASP A 407 -21.57 3.78 9.39
C ASP A 407 -21.69 2.37 9.98
N ALA A 408 -21.40 2.22 11.28
CA ALA A 408 -21.62 0.97 12.01
C ALA A 408 -23.09 0.50 11.96
N VAL A 409 -24.09 1.39 11.82
CA VAL A 409 -25.49 0.98 11.58
C VAL A 409 -25.64 0.29 10.23
N ALA A 410 -25.11 0.87 9.16
CA ALA A 410 -25.17 0.27 7.82
C ALA A 410 -24.48 -1.10 7.78
N VAL A 411 -23.31 -1.22 8.42
CA VAL A 411 -22.57 -2.50 8.51
C VAL A 411 -23.30 -3.53 9.39
N VAL A 412 -23.97 -3.12 10.48
CA VAL A 412 -24.79 -4.02 11.30
C VAL A 412 -26.04 -4.52 10.55
N GLN A 413 -26.72 -3.64 9.81
CA GLN A 413 -27.82 -4.04 8.90
C GLN A 413 -27.34 -5.04 7.85
N TYR A 414 -26.16 -4.79 7.27
CA TYR A 414 -25.54 -5.64 6.26
C TYR A 414 -25.19 -7.03 6.78
N LEU A 415 -24.57 -7.13 7.96
CA LEU A 415 -24.23 -8.41 8.60
C LEU A 415 -25.48 -9.24 8.91
N LEU A 416 -26.53 -8.62 9.47
CA LEU A 416 -27.81 -9.28 9.74
C LEU A 416 -28.50 -9.74 8.43
N TRP A 417 -28.40 -8.97 7.36
CA TRP A 417 -28.93 -9.35 6.04
C TRP A 417 -28.17 -10.54 5.44
N LEU A 418 -26.84 -10.53 5.47
CA LEU A 418 -26.01 -11.63 4.97
C LEU A 418 -26.27 -12.94 5.73
N GLU A 419 -26.32 -12.89 7.07
CA GLU A 419 -26.58 -14.07 7.92
C GLU A 419 -27.91 -14.76 7.54
N LYS A 420 -28.92 -13.99 7.14
CA LYS A 420 -30.22 -14.51 6.67
C LYS A 420 -30.19 -15.02 5.23
N THR A 421 -29.41 -14.40 4.34
CA THR A 421 -29.55 -14.58 2.87
C THR A 421 -28.48 -15.46 2.24
N VAL A 422 -27.25 -15.47 2.77
CA VAL A 422 -26.17 -16.35 2.29
C VAL A 422 -26.53 -17.84 2.43
N PRO A 423 -27.15 -18.32 3.53
CA PRO A 423 -27.64 -19.71 3.62
C PRO A 423 -28.72 -20.07 2.59
N GLN A 424 -29.35 -19.08 1.93
CA GLN A 424 -30.34 -19.29 0.87
C GLN A 424 -29.72 -19.28 -0.54
N GLY A 425 -28.43 -18.97 -0.68
CA GLY A 425 -27.74 -18.91 -1.98
C GLY A 425 -28.20 -17.77 -2.90
N GLN A 426 -28.71 -16.68 -2.32
CA GLN A 426 -29.33 -15.55 -3.07
C GLN A 426 -28.38 -14.35 -3.29
N VAL A 427 -27.15 -14.41 -2.77
CA VAL A 427 -26.19 -13.30 -2.79
C VAL A 427 -24.89 -13.75 -3.45
N ASP A 428 -24.33 -12.88 -4.29
CA ASP A 428 -22.99 -13.00 -4.87
C ASP A 428 -22.13 -11.79 -4.47
N GLU A 429 -20.83 -11.82 -4.72
CA GLU A 429 -19.91 -10.75 -4.32
C GLU A 429 -20.33 -9.37 -4.87
N PHE A 430 -20.85 -9.31 -6.10
CA PHE A 430 -21.25 -8.06 -6.71
C PHE A 430 -22.52 -7.47 -6.08
N SER A 431 -23.57 -8.29 -5.90
CA SER A 431 -24.78 -7.86 -5.16
C SER A 431 -24.50 -7.62 -3.67
N GLY A 432 -23.52 -8.32 -3.10
CA GLY A 432 -22.99 -8.10 -1.76
C GLY A 432 -22.41 -6.70 -1.61
N ALA A 433 -21.51 -6.27 -2.50
CA ALA A 433 -20.99 -4.90 -2.51
C ALA A 433 -22.09 -3.86 -2.75
N GLN A 434 -22.97 -4.07 -3.73
CA GLN A 434 -24.08 -3.15 -4.02
C GLN A 434 -25.03 -2.94 -2.84
N HIS A 435 -25.23 -3.96 -1.97
CA HIS A 435 -26.17 -3.83 -0.86
C HIS A 435 -25.61 -3.00 0.30
N ILE A 436 -24.33 -3.14 0.67
CA ILE A 436 -23.72 -2.28 1.70
C ILE A 436 -23.62 -0.83 1.23
N ASP A 437 -23.28 -0.59 -0.04
CA ASP A 437 -23.29 0.75 -0.63
C ASP A 437 -24.70 1.39 -0.54
N ALA A 438 -25.76 0.63 -0.85
CA ALA A 438 -27.14 1.09 -0.74
C ALA A 438 -27.57 1.39 0.71
N LEU A 439 -27.08 0.61 1.69
CA LEU A 439 -27.30 0.87 3.12
C LEU A 439 -26.57 2.15 3.58
N ARG A 440 -25.34 2.39 3.10
CA ARG A 440 -24.61 3.65 3.35
C ARG A 440 -25.26 4.86 2.70
N TRP A 441 -25.81 4.74 1.49
CA TRP A 441 -26.58 5.81 0.84
C TRP A 441 -27.86 6.20 1.60
N ALA A 442 -28.42 5.30 2.42
CA ALA A 442 -29.58 5.58 3.25
C ALA A 442 -29.24 6.30 4.58
N GLN A 443 -27.96 6.35 4.97
CA GLN A 443 -27.53 7.01 6.21
C GLN A 443 -27.46 8.53 6.08
N GLU A 444 -27.66 9.22 7.21
CA GLU A 444 -27.67 10.68 7.31
C GLU A 444 -26.31 11.27 6.87
N HIS A 445 -26.33 12.41 6.17
CA HIS A 445 -25.16 13.11 5.59
C HIS A 445 -24.34 12.35 4.52
N SER A 446 -24.79 11.19 4.04
CA SER A 446 -24.06 10.34 3.08
C SER A 446 -23.75 11.00 1.73
N ARG A 447 -22.60 10.63 1.16
CA ARG A 447 -22.09 11.04 -0.15
C ARG A 447 -21.60 9.85 -1.01
N GLY A 448 -21.85 8.62 -0.56
CA GLY A 448 -21.46 7.38 -1.25
C GLY A 448 -20.29 6.66 -0.57
N PRO A 449 -19.71 5.64 -1.21
CA PRO A 449 -18.58 4.91 -0.65
C PRO A 449 -17.26 5.70 -0.76
N SER A 450 -16.30 5.44 0.13
CA SER A 450 -14.98 6.10 0.17
C SER A 450 -13.89 5.41 -0.66
N PHE A 451 -14.19 4.23 -1.21
CA PHE A 451 -13.41 3.52 -2.24
C PHE A 451 -14.31 2.48 -2.92
N GLN A 452 -13.78 1.66 -3.83
CA GLN A 452 -14.55 0.57 -4.44
C GLN A 452 -14.71 -0.61 -3.47
N SER A 453 -15.89 -0.73 -2.85
CA SER A 453 -16.26 -1.80 -1.93
C SER A 453 -15.77 -3.20 -2.36
N ILE A 454 -14.81 -3.73 -1.60
CA ILE A 454 -14.27 -5.08 -1.72
C ILE A 454 -15.28 -6.05 -1.09
N SER A 455 -15.61 -7.10 -1.83
CA SER A 455 -16.51 -8.18 -1.40
C SER A 455 -15.99 -9.47 -2.01
N ALA A 456 -15.54 -10.40 -1.17
CA ALA A 456 -14.69 -11.50 -1.59
C ALA A 456 -15.01 -12.79 -0.83
N SER A 457 -15.33 -13.87 -1.55
CA SER A 457 -15.73 -15.16 -0.97
C SER A 457 -14.72 -16.28 -1.29
N GLY A 458 -14.27 -16.98 -0.26
CA GLY A 458 -13.29 -18.06 -0.36
C GLY A 458 -11.99 -17.56 -1.00
N LEU A 459 -11.57 -18.22 -2.08
CA LEU A 459 -10.29 -17.96 -2.76
C LEU A 459 -10.12 -16.52 -3.27
N ASN A 460 -11.21 -15.78 -3.52
CA ASN A 460 -11.13 -14.38 -3.91
C ASN A 460 -10.67 -13.49 -2.74
N ALA A 461 -10.95 -13.86 -1.49
CA ALA A 461 -10.52 -13.09 -0.31
C ALA A 461 -8.99 -13.14 -0.09
N ALA A 462 -8.29 -14.11 -0.70
CA ALA A 462 -6.83 -14.14 -0.71
C ALA A 462 -6.19 -13.02 -1.55
N LEU A 463 -6.97 -12.36 -2.43
CA LEU A 463 -6.53 -11.23 -3.23
C LEU A 463 -6.88 -9.93 -2.50
N ALA A 464 -5.90 -9.32 -1.83
CA ALA A 464 -6.12 -8.21 -0.89
C ALA A 464 -6.87 -6.97 -1.45
N HIS A 465 -6.80 -6.75 -2.77
CA HIS A 465 -7.46 -5.66 -3.53
C HIS A 465 -8.54 -6.20 -4.50
N TYR A 466 -9.24 -7.29 -4.20
CA TYR A 466 -10.28 -7.82 -5.09
C TYR A 466 -11.59 -7.02 -5.04
N SER A 467 -11.89 -6.29 -6.11
CA SER A 467 -13.22 -5.73 -6.35
C SER A 467 -14.02 -6.62 -7.32
N PRO A 468 -15.23 -7.10 -6.96
CA PRO A 468 -16.03 -7.94 -7.84
C PRO A 468 -16.65 -7.14 -8.99
N SER A 469 -16.94 -7.84 -10.09
CA SER A 469 -17.74 -7.31 -11.20
C SER A 469 -18.87 -8.27 -11.59
N ASN A 470 -19.91 -7.73 -12.23
CA ASN A 470 -21.03 -8.49 -12.81
C ASN A 470 -20.61 -9.56 -13.85
N GLY A 471 -19.33 -9.63 -14.24
CA GLY A 471 -18.78 -10.67 -15.10
C GLY A 471 -17.83 -11.65 -14.40
N SER A 472 -17.58 -11.50 -13.09
CA SER A 472 -16.53 -12.23 -12.36
C SER A 472 -16.88 -12.68 -10.93
N SER A 473 -18.06 -12.33 -10.42
CA SER A 473 -18.48 -12.61 -9.04
C SER A 473 -18.71 -14.09 -8.72
N ARG A 474 -18.38 -14.49 -7.49
CA ARG A 474 -18.77 -15.77 -6.87
C ARG A 474 -20.06 -15.61 -6.06
N THR A 475 -20.92 -16.61 -6.08
CA THR A 475 -22.02 -16.74 -5.10
C THR A 475 -21.43 -16.95 -3.70
N LEU A 476 -21.91 -16.21 -2.69
CA LEU A 476 -21.47 -16.37 -1.31
C LEU A 476 -21.92 -17.73 -0.76
N SER A 477 -21.09 -18.30 0.12
CA SER A 477 -21.29 -19.63 0.68
C SER A 477 -21.08 -19.62 2.20
N ALA A 478 -22.01 -20.21 2.94
CA ALA A 478 -21.86 -20.42 4.39
C ALA A 478 -20.75 -21.45 4.75
N ARG A 479 -20.04 -22.02 3.76
CA ARG A 479 -18.92 -22.96 3.95
C ARG A 479 -17.55 -22.37 3.63
N GLU A 480 -17.50 -21.10 3.24
CA GLU A 480 -16.27 -20.39 2.91
C GLU A 480 -16.19 -19.12 3.76
N MET A 481 -14.97 -18.59 3.96
CA MET A 481 -14.82 -17.26 4.54
C MET A 481 -15.37 -16.21 3.58
N TYR A 482 -15.96 -15.16 4.14
CA TYR A 482 -16.32 -13.96 3.41
C TYR A 482 -15.60 -12.76 4.02
N LEU A 483 -14.85 -12.03 3.19
CA LEU A 483 -14.21 -10.78 3.55
C LEU A 483 -14.97 -9.67 2.81
N PHE A 484 -15.40 -8.65 3.55
CA PHE A 484 -15.83 -7.39 2.96
C PHE A 484 -15.04 -6.26 3.57
N ASP A 485 -14.55 -5.39 2.70
CA ASP A 485 -13.80 -4.21 3.06
C ASP A 485 -14.36 -3.01 2.31
N THR A 486 -14.92 -2.07 3.07
CA THR A 486 -15.87 -1.10 2.53
C THR A 486 -15.94 0.12 3.45
N GLY A 487 -15.85 1.32 2.89
CA GLY A 487 -15.99 2.58 3.63
C GLY A 487 -17.06 3.52 3.05
N GLY A 488 -17.26 4.66 3.72
CA GLY A 488 -18.27 5.66 3.38
C GLY A 488 -17.76 7.10 3.49
N GLN A 489 -18.16 7.95 2.53
CA GLN A 489 -18.03 9.40 2.58
C GLN A 489 -19.30 10.03 3.18
N TYR A 490 -19.11 10.92 4.16
CA TYR A 490 -20.17 11.72 4.77
C TYR A 490 -19.69 13.16 4.94
N LEU A 491 -20.60 14.14 4.94
CA LEU A 491 -20.21 15.56 5.11
C LEU A 491 -19.39 15.84 6.39
N ASP A 492 -19.62 15.03 7.42
CA ASP A 492 -19.00 15.00 8.75
C ASP A 492 -17.90 13.94 8.92
N GLY A 493 -17.45 13.26 7.86
CA GLY A 493 -16.29 12.37 7.96
C GLY A 493 -16.15 11.30 6.88
N THR A 494 -14.94 10.77 6.77
CA THR A 494 -14.65 9.54 6.00
C THR A 494 -14.62 8.35 6.95
N THR A 495 -15.03 7.18 6.49
CA THR A 495 -15.00 5.93 7.25
C THR A 495 -14.33 4.84 6.43
N ASP A 496 -13.72 3.89 7.13
CA ASP A 496 -13.09 2.70 6.56
C ASP A 496 -13.29 1.50 7.50
N ILE A 497 -13.52 0.31 6.97
CA ILE A 497 -13.75 -0.91 7.77
C ILE A 497 -13.78 -2.22 6.95
N THR A 498 -12.74 -3.04 7.12
CA THR A 498 -12.77 -4.48 6.84
C THR A 498 -13.36 -5.33 7.98
N ARG A 499 -14.20 -6.32 7.62
CA ARG A 499 -14.53 -7.49 8.46
C ARG A 499 -14.45 -8.80 7.66
N THR A 500 -13.99 -9.86 8.32
CA THR A 500 -14.01 -11.24 7.80
C THR A 500 -14.94 -12.10 8.65
N VAL A 501 -15.82 -12.89 8.02
CA VAL A 501 -16.92 -13.64 8.69
C VAL A 501 -17.07 -15.07 8.15
N HIS A 502 -17.75 -15.95 8.91
CA HIS A 502 -18.03 -17.34 8.49
C HIS A 502 -19.32 -17.91 9.12
N TRP A 503 -20.33 -18.23 8.30
CA TRP A 503 -21.66 -18.67 8.76
C TRP A 503 -21.86 -20.19 8.98
N GLY A 504 -20.83 -21.01 8.74
CA GLY A 504 -20.86 -22.47 8.94
C GLY A 504 -19.75 -22.95 9.88
N GLU A 505 -19.17 -24.13 9.62
CA GLU A 505 -18.05 -24.67 10.43
C GLU A 505 -16.69 -24.24 9.83
N PRO A 506 -15.94 -23.29 10.44
CA PRO A 506 -14.62 -22.91 9.95
C PRO A 506 -13.56 -23.95 10.31
N THR A 507 -12.55 -24.10 9.47
CA THR A 507 -11.43 -25.03 9.73
C THR A 507 -10.54 -24.55 10.88
N PRO A 508 -9.78 -25.46 11.55
CA PRO A 508 -8.86 -25.07 12.62
C PRO A 508 -7.83 -24.00 12.20
N LEU A 509 -7.30 -24.09 10.98
CA LEU A 509 -6.36 -23.10 10.43
C LEU A 509 -7.01 -21.74 10.20
N GLN A 510 -8.26 -21.70 9.69
CA GLN A 510 -9.00 -20.45 9.53
C GLN A 510 -9.24 -19.77 10.87
N LYS A 511 -9.60 -20.53 11.92
CA LYS A 511 -9.74 -20.02 13.28
C LYS A 511 -8.43 -19.51 13.87
N GLU A 512 -7.35 -20.26 13.73
CA GLU A 512 -6.02 -19.85 14.21
C GLU A 512 -5.55 -18.57 13.51
N ALA A 513 -5.58 -18.53 12.17
CA ALA A 513 -5.15 -17.38 11.39
C ALA A 513 -5.99 -16.14 11.72
N TYR A 514 -7.32 -16.26 11.78
CA TYR A 514 -8.22 -15.15 12.17
C TYR A 514 -7.90 -14.64 13.58
N THR A 515 -7.70 -15.56 14.53
CA THR A 515 -7.41 -15.17 15.91
C THR A 515 -6.04 -14.49 16.01
N ARG A 516 -5.03 -14.90 15.24
CA ARG A 516 -3.71 -14.25 15.20
C ARG A 516 -3.75 -12.86 14.55
N VAL A 517 -4.54 -12.67 13.49
CA VAL A 517 -4.83 -11.35 12.92
C VAL A 517 -5.51 -10.45 13.97
N LEU A 518 -6.53 -10.97 14.66
CA LEU A 518 -7.25 -10.26 15.71
C LEU A 518 -6.34 -9.91 16.90
N MET A 519 -5.42 -10.80 17.31
CA MET A 519 -4.40 -10.51 18.32
C MET A 519 -3.52 -9.34 17.91
N GLY A 520 -3.14 -9.24 16.64
CA GLY A 520 -2.35 -8.13 16.10
C GLY A 520 -3.10 -6.79 16.15
N ASN A 521 -4.35 -6.75 15.69
CA ASN A 521 -5.23 -5.59 15.77
C ASN A 521 -5.37 -5.14 17.24
N ILE A 522 -5.76 -6.06 18.13
CA ILE A 522 -5.94 -5.79 19.56
C ILE A 522 -4.66 -5.28 20.23
N ASP A 523 -3.51 -5.90 19.99
CA ASP A 523 -2.26 -5.54 20.67
C ASP A 523 -1.73 -4.17 20.21
N LEU A 524 -1.89 -3.80 18.94
CA LEU A 524 -1.56 -2.46 18.46
C LEU A 524 -2.57 -1.42 18.93
N SER A 525 -3.89 -1.67 18.83
CA SER A 525 -4.95 -0.78 19.32
C SER A 525 -4.98 -0.60 20.86
N ARG A 526 -4.11 -1.29 21.59
CA ARG A 526 -3.89 -1.15 23.05
C ARG A 526 -2.51 -0.60 23.41
N LEU A 527 -1.65 -0.36 22.42
CA LEU A 527 -0.27 0.04 22.67
C LEU A 527 -0.23 1.42 23.32
N VAL A 528 0.66 1.57 24.29
CA VAL A 528 1.01 2.85 24.91
C VAL A 528 2.47 3.13 24.56
N PHE A 529 2.73 4.24 23.89
CA PHE A 529 4.02 4.57 23.26
C PHE A 529 4.37 6.05 23.49
N PRO A 530 5.65 6.46 23.45
CA PRO A 530 6.02 7.88 23.56
C PRO A 530 5.45 8.71 22.41
N SER A 531 5.21 10.00 22.64
CA SER A 531 5.03 10.97 21.54
C SER A 531 6.21 10.93 20.55
N SER A 532 6.00 11.47 19.35
CA SER A 532 7.01 11.46 18.27
C SER A 532 7.45 10.07 17.78
N THR A 533 6.73 9.00 18.14
CA THR A 533 6.97 7.64 17.62
C THR A 533 6.38 7.49 16.21
N ALA A 534 7.20 7.14 15.22
CA ALA A 534 6.73 6.79 13.88
C ALA A 534 5.93 5.47 13.87
N GLY A 535 4.84 5.41 13.09
CA GLY A 535 3.99 4.21 12.99
C GLY A 535 4.77 2.95 12.61
N ARG A 536 5.76 3.09 11.71
CA ARG A 536 6.69 2.01 11.30
C ARG A 536 7.41 1.34 12.48
N THR A 537 7.67 2.05 13.57
CA THR A 537 8.31 1.50 14.78
C THR A 537 7.38 0.55 15.54
N VAL A 538 6.08 0.86 15.58
CA VAL A 538 5.06 0.10 16.32
C VAL A 538 4.30 -0.93 15.46
N GLU A 539 4.50 -0.91 14.14
CA GLU A 539 3.93 -1.86 13.17
C GLU A 539 4.13 -3.33 13.56
N SER A 540 5.27 -3.65 14.18
CA SER A 540 5.63 -5.01 14.61
C SER A 540 4.64 -5.63 15.61
N PHE A 541 3.93 -4.84 16.41
CA PHE A 541 2.92 -5.34 17.35
C PHE A 541 1.73 -6.01 16.64
N ALA A 542 1.34 -5.49 15.47
CA ALA A 542 0.28 -6.08 14.66
C ALA A 542 0.73 -7.36 13.91
N ARG A 543 2.04 -7.53 13.67
CA ARG A 543 2.62 -8.68 12.96
C ARG A 543 3.04 -9.83 13.87
N ARG A 544 3.42 -9.53 15.13
CA ARG A 544 3.99 -10.48 16.10
C ARG A 544 3.27 -11.83 16.16
N ALA A 545 1.95 -11.83 16.34
CA ALA A 545 1.16 -13.05 16.52
C ALA A 545 1.12 -13.96 15.27
N LEU A 546 1.40 -13.42 14.08
CA LEU A 546 1.55 -14.19 12.84
C LEU A 546 3.01 -14.66 12.66
N TRP A 547 3.98 -13.78 12.94
CA TRP A 547 5.41 -14.11 12.86
C TRP A 547 5.81 -15.26 13.80
N GLU A 548 5.18 -15.37 14.97
CA GLU A 548 5.35 -16.48 15.93
C GLU A 548 5.03 -17.88 15.35
N VAL A 549 4.35 -17.95 14.21
CA VAL A 549 4.08 -19.20 13.45
C VAL A 549 4.52 -19.12 11.97
N GLY A 550 5.38 -18.15 11.63
CA GLY A 550 5.91 -18.00 10.27
C GLY A 550 4.90 -17.49 9.21
N LEU A 551 3.80 -16.87 9.65
CA LEU A 551 2.81 -16.23 8.77
C LEU A 551 3.05 -14.71 8.69
N ASN A 552 2.62 -14.06 7.61
CA ASN A 552 2.75 -12.60 7.42
C ASN A 552 1.69 -12.07 6.41
N TYR A 553 1.60 -10.74 6.24
CA TYR A 553 0.80 -10.07 5.21
C TYR A 553 1.63 -9.05 4.40
N GLY A 554 1.28 -8.89 3.12
CA GLY A 554 2.07 -8.15 2.13
C GLY A 554 1.72 -6.67 1.91
N HIS A 555 0.90 -6.07 2.77
CA HIS A 555 0.56 -4.63 2.78
C HIS A 555 0.99 -4.00 4.11
N GLY A 556 0.82 -2.69 4.26
CA GLY A 556 1.05 -1.97 5.52
C GLY A 556 0.04 -2.37 6.61
N THR A 557 0.24 -1.85 7.83
CA THR A 557 -0.70 -2.06 8.95
C THR A 557 -1.77 -0.97 9.03
N GLY A 558 -1.68 0.05 8.19
CA GLY A 558 -2.66 1.13 8.08
C GLY A 558 -2.10 2.43 7.48
N HIS A 559 -3.02 3.38 7.35
CA HIS A 559 -2.87 4.67 6.69
C HIS A 559 -3.70 5.73 7.42
N GLY A 560 -3.39 7.00 7.21
CA GLY A 560 -4.23 8.09 7.69
C GLY A 560 -5.65 8.06 7.14
N ILE A 561 -6.61 8.62 7.87
CA ILE A 561 -7.99 8.83 7.42
C ILE A 561 -8.29 10.33 7.35
N GLY A 562 -8.77 10.82 6.19
CA GLY A 562 -9.15 12.22 5.99
C GLY A 562 -10.54 12.58 6.53
N ASN A 563 -10.81 13.86 6.77
CA ASN A 563 -12.14 14.34 7.19
C ASN A 563 -12.99 14.76 5.98
N PHE A 564 -13.85 13.85 5.51
CA PHE A 564 -14.58 13.96 4.23
C PHE A 564 -13.60 14.32 3.09
N LEU A 565 -12.57 13.50 2.93
CA LEU A 565 -11.42 13.67 2.03
C LEU A 565 -10.96 12.27 1.58
N SER A 566 -9.71 12.12 1.13
CA SER A 566 -9.11 10.83 0.83
C SER A 566 -9.27 9.83 1.98
N VAL A 567 -9.62 8.59 1.66
CA VAL A 567 -9.67 7.50 2.64
C VAL A 567 -8.27 7.12 3.10
N HIS A 568 -7.32 7.04 2.17
CA HIS A 568 -5.89 6.96 2.45
C HIS A 568 -5.31 8.39 2.48
N GLU A 569 -5.23 9.01 3.67
CA GLU A 569 -4.72 10.37 3.83
C GLU A 569 -3.24 10.41 4.25
N TRP A 570 -2.41 11.08 3.45
CA TRP A 570 -1.04 11.39 3.81
C TRP A 570 -0.98 12.57 4.81
N PRO A 571 0.03 12.61 5.72
CA PRO A 571 1.21 11.75 5.77
C PRO A 571 1.20 10.70 6.91
N VAL A 572 0.04 10.36 7.46
CA VAL A 572 -0.10 9.43 8.59
C VAL A 572 -0.08 7.97 8.11
N GLY A 573 0.50 7.06 8.88
CA GLY A 573 0.50 5.62 8.59
C GLY A 573 1.71 4.87 9.18
N PHE A 574 1.92 3.65 8.68
CA PHE A 574 2.94 2.72 9.19
C PHE A 574 4.11 2.48 8.20
N GLN A 575 4.21 3.26 7.12
CA GLN A 575 5.25 3.16 6.09
C GLN A 575 6.49 4.01 6.44
N SER A 576 7.59 3.84 5.71
CA SER A 576 8.89 4.48 5.98
C SER A 576 8.95 5.97 5.63
N ASN A 577 8.00 6.51 4.87
CA ASN A 577 7.87 7.93 4.55
C ASN A 577 6.76 8.63 5.36
N ASN A 578 6.03 7.93 6.21
CA ASN A 578 5.04 8.54 7.10
C ASN A 578 5.70 9.35 8.23
N VAL A 579 4.99 10.36 8.73
CA VAL A 579 5.42 11.17 9.88
C VAL A 579 5.24 10.43 11.21
N PRO A 580 5.86 10.91 12.30
CA PRO A 580 5.51 10.52 13.66
C PRO A 580 4.01 10.62 13.96
N LEU A 581 3.52 9.74 14.84
CA LEU A 581 2.13 9.77 15.29
C LEU A 581 1.95 10.82 16.40
N GLU A 582 0.96 11.71 16.23
CA GLU A 582 0.60 12.78 17.17
C GLU A 582 -0.87 12.71 17.58
N ALA A 583 -1.20 13.21 18.77
CA ALA A 583 -2.58 13.26 19.26
C ALA A 583 -3.47 14.10 18.33
N GLY A 584 -4.62 13.55 17.92
CA GLY A 584 -5.50 14.16 16.91
C GLY A 584 -5.35 13.57 15.50
N MET A 585 -4.31 12.77 15.23
CA MET A 585 -4.23 12.01 13.98
C MET A 585 -5.20 10.81 13.98
N PHE A 586 -5.76 10.50 12.82
CA PHE A 586 -6.59 9.31 12.58
C PHE A 586 -5.85 8.34 11.69
N THR A 587 -5.91 7.04 11.98
CA THR A 587 -5.33 5.97 11.17
C THR A 587 -6.21 4.71 11.18
N SER A 588 -6.21 3.92 10.11
CA SER A 588 -6.64 2.52 10.15
C SER A 588 -5.63 1.66 10.93
N ILE A 589 -6.11 0.52 11.45
CA ILE A 589 -5.31 -0.58 12.01
C ILE A 589 -5.85 -1.87 11.38
N GLU A 590 -5.23 -2.32 10.28
CA GLU A 590 -5.77 -3.28 9.30
C GLU A 590 -4.92 -4.56 9.09
N PRO A 591 -4.39 -5.25 10.13
CA PRO A 591 -3.63 -6.48 9.91
C PRO A 591 -4.47 -7.54 9.17
N GLY A 592 -3.77 -8.40 8.41
CA GLY A 592 -4.39 -9.45 7.63
C GLY A 592 -3.56 -10.73 7.53
N TYR A 593 -4.09 -11.70 6.79
CA TYR A 593 -3.40 -12.91 6.36
C TYR A 593 -4.11 -13.49 5.14
N TYR A 594 -3.34 -13.83 4.10
CA TYR A 594 -3.87 -14.28 2.81
C TYR A 594 -3.25 -15.63 2.46
N ARG A 595 -4.09 -16.59 2.07
CA ARG A 595 -3.69 -17.95 1.69
C ARG A 595 -4.14 -18.23 0.27
N ASP A 596 -3.23 -18.03 -0.66
CA ASP A 596 -3.42 -18.16 -2.12
C ASP A 596 -4.30 -19.36 -2.51
N GLY A 597 -5.39 -19.08 -3.22
CA GLY A 597 -6.30 -20.11 -3.71
C GLY A 597 -7.26 -20.71 -2.67
N GLU A 598 -7.21 -20.31 -1.40
CA GLU A 598 -8.07 -20.84 -0.33
C GLU A 598 -8.95 -19.77 0.34
N PHE A 599 -8.34 -18.80 1.03
CA PHE A 599 -9.05 -17.75 1.78
C PHE A 599 -8.12 -16.58 2.10
N GLY A 600 -8.69 -15.45 2.49
CA GLY A 600 -7.96 -14.36 3.12
C GLY A 600 -8.76 -13.72 4.24
N ILE A 601 -8.05 -12.97 5.06
CA ILE A 601 -8.52 -12.37 6.31
C ILE A 601 -7.91 -10.97 6.41
N ARG A 602 -8.72 -9.99 6.73
CA ARG A 602 -8.29 -8.68 7.23
C ARG A 602 -9.29 -8.27 8.32
N ILE A 603 -8.79 -7.61 9.36
CA ILE A 603 -9.59 -7.09 10.49
C ILE A 603 -9.11 -5.68 10.74
N GLU A 604 -10.00 -4.73 10.48
CA GLU A 604 -9.63 -3.33 10.40
C GLU A 604 -10.50 -2.44 11.26
N ASP A 605 -9.85 -1.52 11.95
CA ASP A 605 -10.54 -0.49 12.71
C ASP A 605 -9.85 0.86 12.58
N VAL A 606 -10.60 1.87 12.13
CA VAL A 606 -10.17 3.27 12.26
C VAL A 606 -10.05 3.63 13.74
N ALA A 607 -8.92 4.25 14.09
CA ALA A 607 -8.59 4.73 15.42
C ALA A 607 -8.05 6.16 15.40
N LEU A 608 -8.30 6.90 16.47
CA LEU A 608 -7.76 8.22 16.77
C LEU A 608 -6.59 8.08 17.75
N VAL A 609 -5.46 8.71 17.45
CA VAL A 609 -4.33 8.85 18.38
C VAL A 609 -4.71 9.84 19.48
N VAL A 610 -4.58 9.42 20.74
CA VAL A 610 -4.93 10.19 21.95
C VAL A 610 -3.84 10.08 23.02
N GLU A 611 -3.79 11.03 23.94
CA GLU A 611 -2.92 10.94 25.12
C GLU A 611 -3.26 9.74 26.01
N ALA A 612 -2.24 9.00 26.44
CA ALA A 612 -2.34 7.85 27.33
C ALA A 612 -2.17 8.27 28.80
N GLN A 613 -3.00 7.72 29.68
CA GLN A 613 -2.88 7.92 31.13
C GLN A 613 -1.95 6.85 31.73
N THR A 614 -0.69 7.23 31.97
CA THR A 614 0.36 6.38 32.55
C THR A 614 0.47 6.53 34.08
N GLU A 615 1.05 5.54 34.77
CA GLU A 615 1.37 5.64 36.21
C GLU A 615 2.51 6.64 36.49
N HIS A 616 3.37 6.86 35.50
CA HIS A 616 4.44 7.84 35.53
C HIS A 616 4.24 8.77 34.33
N GLN A 617 3.78 9.99 34.61
CA GLN A 617 3.63 11.05 33.62
C GLN A 617 4.92 11.88 33.58
N SER A 618 5.38 12.21 32.37
CA SER A 618 6.29 13.33 32.14
C SER A 618 5.45 14.57 31.83
N GLU A 619 5.87 15.74 32.32
CA GLU A 619 5.26 17.02 31.94
C GLU A 619 5.80 17.53 30.59
N GLU A 620 6.89 16.95 30.08
CA GLU A 620 7.58 17.36 28.86
C GLU A 620 7.27 16.45 27.64
N GLU A 621 7.05 15.16 27.86
CA GLU A 621 6.76 14.17 26.80
C GLU A 621 5.54 13.30 27.18
N PRO A 622 4.34 13.58 26.63
CA PRO A 622 3.17 12.75 26.86
C PRO A 622 3.30 11.40 26.13
N PHE A 623 2.80 10.33 26.75
CA PHE A 623 2.59 9.06 26.06
C PHE A 623 1.28 9.11 25.27
N LEU A 624 1.20 8.35 24.18
CA LEU A 624 0.08 8.24 23.25
C LEU A 624 -0.46 6.80 23.23
N THR A 625 -1.71 6.66 22.79
CA THR A 625 -2.43 5.39 22.57
C THR A 625 -3.57 5.59 21.56
N PHE A 626 -4.39 4.57 21.32
CA PHE A 626 -5.43 4.57 20.29
C PHE A 626 -6.86 4.50 20.87
N GLU A 627 -7.73 5.45 20.51
CA GLU A 627 -9.18 5.35 20.64
C GLU A 627 -9.76 4.74 19.36
N VAL A 628 -10.15 3.47 19.39
CA VAL A 628 -10.86 2.82 18.27
C VAL A 628 -12.27 3.41 18.09
N LEU A 629 -12.58 3.82 16.85
CA LEU A 629 -13.85 4.41 16.42
C LEU A 629 -14.73 3.45 15.61
N SER A 630 -14.15 2.48 14.91
CA SER A 630 -14.91 1.45 14.20
C SER A 630 -15.62 0.55 15.21
N LEU A 631 -16.96 0.49 15.17
CA LEU A 631 -17.80 -0.03 16.25
C LEU A 631 -18.69 -1.21 15.79
N VAL A 632 -18.08 -2.17 15.10
CA VAL A 632 -18.76 -3.37 14.55
C VAL A 632 -18.15 -4.63 15.16
N PRO A 633 -18.95 -5.58 15.69
CA PRO A 633 -18.42 -6.77 16.34
C PRO A 633 -17.61 -7.65 15.38
N TYR A 634 -16.48 -8.16 15.86
CA TYR A 634 -15.73 -9.23 15.19
C TYR A 634 -16.54 -10.53 15.17
N ASP A 635 -16.37 -11.36 14.12
CA ASP A 635 -16.98 -12.69 14.03
C ASP A 635 -16.58 -13.57 15.22
N ARG A 636 -17.56 -14.13 15.91
CA ARG A 636 -17.37 -14.94 17.13
C ARG A 636 -17.04 -16.41 16.83
N ASN A 637 -17.45 -16.91 15.67
CA ASN A 637 -17.29 -18.28 15.22
C ASN A 637 -15.84 -18.53 14.79
N LEU A 638 -15.18 -17.51 14.24
CA LEU A 638 -13.77 -17.54 13.86
C LEU A 638 -12.79 -17.40 15.04
N ILE A 639 -13.21 -16.91 16.21
CA ILE A 639 -12.33 -16.71 17.37
C ILE A 639 -12.02 -18.03 18.08
N GLU A 640 -10.73 -18.28 18.32
CA GLU A 640 -10.24 -19.37 19.15
C GLU A 640 -9.73 -18.85 20.50
N LEU A 641 -10.63 -18.87 21.50
CA LEU A 641 -10.38 -18.29 22.82
C LEU A 641 -9.15 -18.88 23.54
N SER A 642 -8.72 -20.10 23.19
CA SER A 642 -7.53 -20.71 23.77
C SER A 642 -6.20 -20.05 23.36
N LEU A 643 -6.19 -19.22 22.31
CA LEU A 643 -5.02 -18.44 21.87
C LEU A 643 -4.96 -17.03 22.46
N LEU A 644 -6.08 -16.49 22.97
CA LEU A 644 -6.17 -15.12 23.46
C LEU A 644 -5.70 -14.98 24.91
N SER A 645 -4.96 -13.91 25.20
CA SER A 645 -4.58 -13.56 26.57
C SER A 645 -5.78 -13.02 27.39
N PRO A 646 -5.76 -13.12 28.74
CA PRO A 646 -6.78 -12.51 29.59
C PRO A 646 -6.94 -10.98 29.39
N GLU A 647 -5.90 -10.30 28.90
CA GLU A 647 -5.89 -8.87 28.57
C GLU A 647 -6.65 -8.62 27.27
N GLN A 648 -6.42 -9.47 26.26
CA GLN A 648 -7.10 -9.42 24.96
C GLN A 648 -8.60 -9.74 25.11
N ILE A 649 -8.97 -10.73 25.93
CA ILE A 649 -10.37 -11.03 26.25
C ILE A 649 -11.03 -9.87 27.03
N ARG A 650 -10.32 -9.23 27.97
CA ARG A 650 -10.81 -8.01 28.66
C ARG A 650 -11.03 -6.86 27.69
N TYR A 651 -10.12 -6.65 26.73
CA TYR A 651 -10.29 -5.63 25.69
C TYR A 651 -11.50 -5.92 24.81
N LEU A 652 -11.66 -7.13 24.28
CA LEU A 652 -12.82 -7.53 23.48
C LEU A 652 -14.14 -7.26 24.20
N ASN A 653 -14.23 -7.61 25.49
CA ASN A 653 -15.41 -7.36 26.29
C ASN A 653 -15.70 -5.86 26.48
N SER A 654 -14.67 -5.02 26.65
CA SER A 654 -14.81 -3.56 26.75
C SER A 654 -15.16 -2.90 25.41
N TYR A 655 -14.57 -3.37 24.31
CA TYR A 655 -14.90 -2.96 22.95
C TYR A 655 -16.37 -3.25 22.63
N TYR A 656 -16.82 -4.47 22.90
CA TYR A 656 -18.22 -4.88 22.76
C TYR A 656 -19.19 -4.09 23.67
N GLU A 657 -18.73 -3.61 24.84
CA GLU A 657 -19.50 -2.68 25.67
C GLU A 657 -19.60 -1.28 25.07
N LYS A 658 -18.49 -0.73 24.52
CA LYS A 658 -18.50 0.53 23.76
C LYS A 658 -19.46 0.46 22.58
N ILE A 659 -19.47 -0.64 21.82
CA ILE A 659 -20.43 -0.86 20.71
C ILE A 659 -21.87 -0.73 21.18
N ARG A 660 -22.27 -1.46 22.23
CA ARG A 660 -23.64 -1.36 22.79
C ARG A 660 -23.97 0.06 23.28
N ALA A 661 -23.01 0.75 23.89
CA ALA A 661 -23.20 2.09 24.45
C ALA A 661 -23.25 3.22 23.40
N ARG A 662 -22.68 3.01 22.20
CA ARG A 662 -22.62 4.01 21.12
C ARG A 662 -23.59 3.72 19.97
N VAL A 663 -23.58 2.51 19.42
CA VAL A 663 -24.38 2.12 18.25
C VAL A 663 -25.79 1.68 18.66
N GLY A 664 -25.94 1.08 19.85
CA GLY A 664 -27.24 0.64 20.38
C GLY A 664 -28.31 1.75 20.42
N PRO A 665 -28.03 2.93 21.01
CA PRO A 665 -28.97 4.07 20.99
C PRO A 665 -29.33 4.57 19.59
N GLU A 666 -28.40 4.49 18.63
CA GLU A 666 -28.63 4.96 17.27
C GLU A 666 -29.52 3.98 16.47
N LEU A 667 -29.32 2.66 16.61
CA LEU A 667 -30.26 1.65 16.10
C LEU A 667 -31.67 1.88 16.66
N GLN A 668 -31.78 2.21 17.96
CA GLN A 668 -33.06 2.57 18.58
C GLN A 668 -33.65 3.87 18.02
N ARG A 669 -32.84 4.92 17.76
CA ARG A 669 -33.26 6.17 17.09
C ARG A 669 -33.85 5.88 15.70
N GLN A 670 -33.16 5.07 14.90
CA GLN A 670 -33.58 4.65 13.56
C GLN A 670 -34.71 3.59 13.57
N ARG A 671 -35.13 3.11 14.75
CA ARG A 671 -36.17 2.08 14.98
C ARG A 671 -35.80 0.68 14.48
N LEU A 672 -34.51 0.42 14.32
CA LEU A 672 -33.89 -0.83 13.87
C LEU A 672 -33.82 -1.83 15.04
N GLN A 673 -34.98 -2.38 15.43
CA GLN A 673 -35.13 -3.22 16.62
C GLN A 673 -34.56 -4.64 16.46
N GLU A 674 -34.54 -5.17 15.24
CA GLU A 674 -34.00 -6.51 14.99
C GLU A 674 -32.47 -6.48 14.97
N GLU A 675 -31.91 -5.46 14.33
CA GLU A 675 -30.50 -5.08 14.36
C GLU A 675 -30.01 -4.80 15.77
N PHE A 676 -30.80 -4.11 16.59
CA PHE A 676 -30.48 -3.88 18.00
C PHE A 676 -30.41 -5.18 18.81
N ALA A 677 -31.35 -6.10 18.61
CA ALA A 677 -31.35 -7.41 19.25
C ALA A 677 -30.16 -8.27 18.78
N TRP A 678 -29.86 -8.27 17.48
CA TRP A 678 -28.69 -8.94 16.90
C TRP A 678 -27.39 -8.37 17.48
N LEU A 679 -27.26 -7.04 17.58
CA LEU A 679 -26.09 -6.38 18.17
C LEU A 679 -25.90 -6.78 19.64
N GLN A 680 -26.99 -6.91 20.41
CA GLN A 680 -26.92 -7.38 21.80
C GLN A 680 -26.39 -8.82 21.91
N GLU A 681 -26.79 -9.72 21.01
CA GLU A 681 -26.30 -11.12 20.99
C GLU A 681 -24.84 -11.20 20.50
N SER A 682 -24.53 -10.62 19.35
CA SER A 682 -23.19 -10.62 18.74
C SER A 682 -22.12 -9.98 19.63
N THR A 683 -22.49 -9.04 20.51
CA THR A 683 -21.56 -8.39 21.45
C THR A 683 -21.47 -9.06 22.84
N ARG A 684 -22.13 -10.19 23.11
CA ARG A 684 -22.13 -10.82 24.45
C ARG A 684 -20.70 -11.06 24.98
N PRO A 685 -20.43 -10.80 26.27
CA PRO A 685 -19.08 -10.92 26.81
C PRO A 685 -18.56 -12.36 26.73
N PHE A 686 -17.30 -12.51 26.32
CA PHE A 686 -16.57 -13.77 26.39
C PHE A 686 -16.22 -14.10 27.85
N PRO A 687 -16.22 -15.39 28.24
CA PRO A 687 -15.87 -15.80 29.59
C PRO A 687 -14.38 -15.54 29.85
N LEU A 688 -14.07 -14.83 30.93
CA LEU A 688 -12.69 -14.73 31.43
C LEU A 688 -12.31 -16.06 32.08
N SER A 689 -11.67 -16.94 31.31
CA SER A 689 -11.09 -18.16 31.85
C SER A 689 -9.95 -17.80 32.80
N LEU A 690 -10.22 -17.87 34.10
CA LEU A 690 -9.18 -17.96 35.12
C LEU A 690 -8.39 -19.24 34.87
N GLN A 691 -7.27 -19.15 34.14
CA GLN A 691 -6.29 -20.22 34.07
C GLN A 691 -5.77 -20.46 35.48
N ARG A 692 -6.32 -21.49 36.15
CA ARG A 692 -5.80 -21.98 37.43
C ARG A 692 -4.36 -22.38 37.17
N SER A 693 -3.42 -21.71 37.82
CA SER A 693 -1.98 -21.86 37.54
C SER A 693 -1.55 -23.31 37.68
N SER A 694 -1.41 -23.99 36.54
CA SER A 694 -0.91 -25.36 36.46
C SER A 694 0.57 -25.34 36.81
N SER A 695 0.86 -25.52 38.10
CA SER A 695 2.21 -25.47 38.70
C SER A 695 3.26 -26.08 37.77
N PHE A 696 4.12 -25.22 37.23
CA PHE A 696 5.33 -25.65 36.55
C PHE A 696 6.20 -26.38 37.59
N LYS A 697 6.66 -27.58 37.22
CA LYS A 697 7.43 -28.44 38.13
C LYS A 697 8.86 -27.94 38.20
N ASP A 698 9.18 -27.23 39.28
CA ASP A 698 10.55 -26.86 39.60
C ASP A 698 11.45 -28.11 39.68
N PHE A 699 12.50 -28.13 38.85
CA PHE A 699 13.37 -29.30 38.69
C PHE A 699 14.84 -28.97 38.98
N SER A 700 15.09 -28.29 40.10
CA SER A 700 16.42 -28.19 40.69
C SER A 700 16.40 -28.60 42.17
N LYS A 701 17.23 -29.59 42.53
CA LYS A 701 17.39 -30.07 43.92
C LYS A 701 18.82 -29.89 44.38
N SER A 702 19.05 -28.96 45.31
CA SER A 702 20.17 -29.00 46.24
C SER A 702 19.62 -29.17 47.67
N LYS A 703 20.14 -30.15 48.42
CA LYS A 703 19.69 -30.44 49.78
C LYS A 703 20.45 -29.59 50.80
N VAL A 704 19.75 -28.92 51.71
CA VAL A 704 20.25 -28.57 53.05
C VAL A 704 19.17 -28.89 54.09
N SER A 705 19.58 -29.08 55.35
CA SER A 705 18.81 -29.67 56.45
C SER A 705 17.57 -28.87 56.91
N SER A 706 16.57 -29.61 57.41
CA SER A 706 15.54 -29.12 58.36
C SER A 706 16.20 -28.70 59.70
N PRO A 707 15.48 -28.04 60.65
CA PRO A 707 14.16 -28.50 61.14
C PRO A 707 12.98 -27.78 61.88
N VAL A 708 11.76 -28.37 61.82
CA VAL A 708 10.68 -28.30 62.85
C VAL A 708 10.05 -26.88 63.09
N SER A 709 8.74 -26.67 63.32
CA SER A 709 7.57 -27.52 63.66
C SER A 709 6.24 -27.04 63.02
N ASN A 710 5.25 -27.93 63.08
CA ASN A 710 3.76 -27.83 63.17
C ASN A 710 3.14 -26.46 63.61
N GLU A 711 1.84 -26.17 63.45
CA GLU A 711 0.62 -27.01 63.41
C GLU A 711 -0.44 -26.59 62.36
N GLU A 712 -1.41 -27.47 62.10
CA GLU A 712 -2.66 -27.22 61.35
C GLU A 712 -3.72 -26.54 62.25
N PHE A 713 -4.78 -25.96 61.67
CA PHE A 713 -6.18 -26.38 61.96
C PHE A 713 -7.20 -25.74 60.99
N ASN A 714 -8.23 -26.50 60.61
CA ASN A 714 -9.43 -26.05 59.88
C ASN A 714 -10.58 -25.74 60.84
N LEU A 715 -11.58 -24.96 60.42
CA LEU A 715 -12.95 -25.48 60.16
C LEU A 715 -13.88 -24.44 59.49
N GLU A 716 -15.03 -24.94 59.02
CA GLU A 716 -16.16 -24.19 58.46
C GLU A 716 -17.00 -23.52 59.59
N GLU A 717 -18.22 -22.96 59.46
CA GLU A 717 -19.33 -23.21 58.52
C GLU A 717 -20.46 -22.14 58.65
N ASN A 718 -21.41 -22.20 57.72
CA ASN A 718 -22.82 -21.76 57.80
C ASN A 718 -23.28 -20.30 57.67
N ILE A 719 -24.43 -20.19 56.99
CA ILE A 719 -25.34 -19.05 56.80
C ILE A 719 -26.59 -19.30 57.70
N PRO A 720 -27.54 -18.34 57.87
CA PRO A 720 -28.74 -18.38 57.01
C PRO A 720 -29.33 -17.00 56.65
N GLU A 721 -30.45 -17.04 55.91
CA GLU A 721 -31.16 -15.93 55.26
C GLU A 721 -32.18 -15.21 56.16
N ASP A 722 -32.70 -14.03 55.74
CA ASP A 722 -34.13 -13.85 55.39
C ASP A 722 -34.54 -12.36 55.10
N ASP A 723 -35.53 -12.23 54.20
CA ASP A 723 -36.65 -11.27 54.03
C ASP A 723 -36.78 -9.95 54.84
N ALA A 724 -37.52 -8.90 54.41
CA ALA A 724 -38.07 -8.50 53.10
C ALA A 724 -38.80 -7.11 53.19
N SER A 725 -39.17 -6.56 52.02
CA SER A 725 -40.36 -5.71 51.75
C SER A 725 -40.41 -4.20 52.10
N SER A 726 -40.49 -3.40 51.02
CA SER A 726 -41.58 -2.44 50.72
C SER A 726 -41.56 -0.93 51.12
N ALA A 727 -42.06 -0.14 50.15
CA ALA A 727 -42.81 1.12 50.24
C ALA A 727 -42.13 2.50 50.46
N SER A 728 -42.60 3.45 49.65
CA SER A 728 -42.41 4.93 49.63
C SER A 728 -43.79 5.62 49.88
N PRO A 729 -44.01 6.96 49.78
CA PRO A 729 -43.16 8.09 49.31
C PRO A 729 -43.28 9.42 50.11
N GLU A 730 -42.88 10.54 49.47
CA GLU A 730 -43.34 11.96 49.61
C GLU A 730 -42.54 13.06 50.38
N GLU A 731 -42.21 14.10 49.59
CA GLU A 731 -42.04 15.57 49.77
C GLU A 731 -41.24 16.28 50.91
N ALA A 732 -40.23 17.05 50.44
CA ALA A 732 -39.89 18.48 50.73
C ALA A 732 -39.77 19.01 52.19
N THR A 733 -38.67 19.65 52.64
CA THR A 733 -38.19 20.98 52.16
C THR A 733 -36.77 21.38 52.65
N ARG A 734 -36.06 22.19 51.83
CA ARG A 734 -35.00 23.20 52.13
C ARG A 734 -34.17 23.10 53.45
N SER A 735 -32.85 22.92 53.35
CA SER A 735 -31.83 24.03 53.45
C SER A 735 -30.42 23.62 53.95
N SER A 736 -29.42 24.44 53.56
CA SER A 736 -28.08 24.62 54.18
C SER A 736 -26.97 23.54 54.02
N GLY A 737 -25.73 24.01 53.97
CA GLY A 737 -24.78 23.73 55.06
C GLY A 737 -23.86 22.50 54.98
N THR A 738 -22.81 22.57 54.15
CA THR A 738 -21.44 22.01 54.42
C THR A 738 -21.26 20.58 55.00
N LYS A 739 -20.61 19.74 54.20
CA LYS A 739 -19.53 18.77 54.57
C LYS A 739 -19.56 18.14 55.99
N LEU A 740 -19.93 16.86 56.09
CA LEU A 740 -19.25 15.82 56.88
C LEU A 740 -19.78 14.43 56.41
N GLY A 741 -19.03 13.33 56.40
CA GLY A 741 -17.59 13.17 56.63
C GLY A 741 -17.10 11.72 56.43
N ARG A 742 -15.79 11.57 56.22
CA ARG A 742 -15.05 10.29 56.44
C ARG A 742 -15.09 9.89 57.93
N LYS A 743 -14.63 8.65 58.22
CA LYS A 743 -14.40 8.00 59.54
C LYS A 743 -15.67 7.35 60.13
N TRP A 744 -15.61 6.34 61.00
CA TRP A 744 -14.54 5.85 61.91
C TRP A 744 -14.51 4.29 61.94
N ARG A 745 -13.56 3.53 62.53
CA ARG A 745 -12.43 3.71 63.49
C ARG A 745 -11.27 2.77 63.04
N ALA A 746 -9.95 2.95 63.22
CA ALA A 746 -9.06 3.92 63.90
C ALA A 746 -8.87 3.80 65.43
N VAL A 747 -7.94 2.91 65.89
CA VAL A 747 -7.30 2.81 67.25
C VAL A 747 -6.30 1.62 67.24
N ILE A 748 -5.07 1.61 67.80
CA ILE A 748 -4.18 2.68 68.32
C ILE A 748 -2.68 2.30 68.15
N SER A 749 -1.86 3.35 68.05
CA SER A 749 -0.39 3.53 68.10
C SER A 749 0.54 2.47 68.77
N ARG A 750 1.82 2.44 68.34
CA ARG A 750 2.95 3.10 69.05
C ARG A 750 4.32 3.12 68.32
N THR A 751 4.67 4.31 67.81
CA THR A 751 5.87 5.12 68.16
C THR A 751 7.24 4.45 68.43
N MET A 752 8.29 4.83 67.68
CA MET A 752 9.56 5.43 68.20
C MET A 752 10.63 5.79 67.12
N ASN A 753 10.89 7.10 66.99
CA ASN A 753 12.19 7.82 66.86
C ASN A 753 13.49 7.27 66.18
N ARG A 754 14.16 8.23 65.51
CA ARG A 754 15.63 8.51 65.48
C ARG A 754 16.57 7.94 64.38
N LYS A 755 16.60 8.65 63.24
CA LYS A 755 17.73 9.48 62.73
C LYS A 755 19.20 9.01 62.95
N MET A 756 19.81 8.52 61.85
CA MET A 756 21.23 8.61 61.39
C MET A 756 22.41 8.03 62.22
N GLY A 757 23.40 7.43 61.54
CA GLY A 757 24.65 6.94 62.16
C GLY A 757 25.75 6.36 61.25
N ARG A 758 26.15 7.07 60.17
CA ARG A 758 27.36 6.92 59.30
C ARG A 758 28.28 5.67 59.46
N MET A 759 28.61 5.03 58.34
CA MET A 759 30.01 4.78 57.89
C MET A 759 30.03 4.40 56.39
N ALA A 760 30.90 5.03 55.58
CA ALA A 760 31.07 4.73 54.16
C ALA A 760 32.50 5.09 53.68
N VAL A 761 33.20 4.14 53.06
CA VAL A 761 34.61 4.20 52.62
C VAL A 761 34.78 3.13 51.52
N ARG A 762 35.39 3.34 50.34
CA ARG A 762 35.73 4.56 49.55
C ARG A 762 36.28 4.11 48.18
N ALA A 763 36.02 4.87 47.11
CA ALA A 763 36.90 5.17 45.95
C ALA A 763 36.04 5.49 44.71
N LEU A 764 36.32 6.51 43.89
CA LEU A 764 37.26 7.63 44.00
C LEU A 764 36.71 8.81 43.17
N ALA A 765 36.80 10.03 43.73
CA ALA A 765 37.06 11.35 43.09
C ALA A 765 36.21 11.82 41.87
N GLU A 766 35.99 13.11 41.63
CA GLU A 766 36.50 14.37 42.21
C GLU A 766 35.30 15.19 42.78
N GLY A 767 35.37 16.24 43.61
CA GLY A 767 36.42 17.20 43.98
C GLY A 767 36.10 18.58 43.34
N LYS A 768 35.72 19.66 44.03
CA LYS A 768 35.61 19.97 45.47
C LYS A 768 34.56 21.09 45.78
N GLN A 769 33.91 20.96 46.94
CA GLN A 769 33.63 21.97 47.99
C GLN A 769 33.18 23.41 47.64
N GLY A 770 32.05 23.84 48.24
CA GLY A 770 31.67 25.27 48.40
C GLY A 770 30.29 25.47 49.06
N GLU A 771 30.25 25.65 50.39
CA GLU A 771 29.08 26.17 51.14
C GLU A 771 29.19 27.73 51.18
N VAL A 772 28.16 28.58 51.36
CA VAL A 772 27.27 28.74 52.54
C VAL A 772 26.09 29.72 52.22
N GLU A 773 24.88 29.38 52.70
CA GLU A 773 23.69 30.18 53.13
C GLU A 773 23.01 31.35 52.33
N GLU A 774 21.68 31.19 52.23
CA GLU A 774 20.54 32.13 52.44
C GLU A 774 19.95 33.10 51.37
N GLU A 775 18.60 33.14 51.43
CA GLU A 775 17.54 34.03 50.90
C GLU A 775 17.54 34.58 49.46
N GLY A 776 16.34 34.58 48.84
CA GLY A 776 15.97 35.53 47.76
C GLY A 776 15.33 34.94 46.50
N SER A 777 14.05 35.25 46.26
CA SER A 777 13.44 35.27 44.91
C SER A 777 13.73 36.63 44.23
N PRO A 778 13.54 36.82 42.90
CA PRO A 778 12.97 35.91 41.88
C PRO A 778 13.78 35.81 40.56
N CYS A 779 13.22 35.07 39.59
CA CYS A 779 13.43 35.21 38.13
C CYS A 779 13.31 36.69 37.65
N PRO A 780 13.88 37.14 36.50
CA PRO A 780 13.62 36.49 35.20
C PRO A 780 14.65 36.62 34.02
N LEU A 781 14.35 35.87 32.95
CA LEU A 781 14.63 36.11 31.50
C LEU A 781 16.09 36.15 30.96
N SER A 782 16.37 35.19 30.05
CA SER A 782 16.84 35.27 28.64
C SER A 782 17.44 36.60 28.09
N PRO A 783 18.33 36.59 27.04
CA PRO A 783 18.35 35.62 25.93
C PRO A 783 19.73 35.25 25.29
N ALA A 784 19.62 34.58 24.13
CA ALA A 784 20.59 33.91 23.27
C ALA A 784 21.78 34.68 22.64
N SER A 785 22.73 33.88 22.12
CA SER A 785 23.64 34.14 20.97
C SER A 785 24.87 35.06 21.22
N SER A 786 26.00 35.00 20.49
CA SER A 786 26.34 34.30 19.23
C SER A 786 27.87 34.09 19.05
N MET A 787 28.28 33.10 18.22
CA MET A 787 29.58 32.99 17.48
C MET A 787 30.90 32.86 18.30
N GLU A 788 32.03 32.29 17.83
CA GLU A 788 32.42 31.70 16.52
C GLU A 788 33.53 30.61 16.67
N GLU A 789 34.17 30.21 15.54
CA GLU A 789 35.42 29.43 15.37
C GLU A 789 35.46 27.88 15.52
N GLN A 790 35.34 27.22 14.36
CA GLN A 790 36.27 26.24 13.76
C GLN A 790 37.11 25.26 14.62
N SER A 791 37.00 23.96 14.29
CA SER A 791 38.18 23.08 14.14
C SER A 791 37.91 21.92 13.17
N HIS A 792 38.95 21.43 12.50
CA HIS A 792 38.90 20.23 11.64
C HIS A 792 39.06 18.96 12.49
N ASP A 793 38.36 17.85 12.17
CA ASP A 793 38.98 16.74 11.41
C ASP A 793 38.01 15.58 11.03
N LYS A 794 38.43 14.77 10.03
CA LYS A 794 38.07 13.34 9.80
C LYS A 794 36.60 12.91 9.57
N VAL A 795 36.22 13.09 8.31
CA VAL A 795 35.37 12.19 7.48
C VAL A 795 35.56 10.68 7.76
N PRO A 796 34.46 9.90 7.81
CA PRO A 796 34.35 8.59 7.18
C PRO A 796 33.62 8.72 5.83
N LEU A 797 34.11 8.04 4.79
CA LEU A 797 33.66 8.25 3.40
C LEU A 797 32.41 7.43 3.05
N TYR A 798 31.68 7.90 2.03
CA TYR A 798 30.68 7.12 1.29
C TYR A 798 31.28 5.83 0.71
N LEU A 799 30.43 4.84 0.46
CA LEU A 799 30.58 3.94 -0.68
C LEU A 799 29.27 3.85 -1.46
N GLU A 800 29.27 4.49 -2.63
CA GLU A 800 28.50 4.05 -3.80
C GLU A 800 29.17 2.79 -4.40
N LEU A 801 28.45 2.06 -5.26
CA LEU A 801 28.91 1.13 -6.32
C LEU A 801 27.61 0.50 -6.88
N GLU A 802 27.08 0.94 -8.02
CA GLU A 802 27.49 0.64 -9.41
C GLU A 802 27.17 -0.80 -9.87
N GLU A 803 26.39 -0.89 -10.97
CA GLU A 803 25.99 -2.13 -11.65
C GLU A 803 27.04 -2.56 -12.71
N GLU A 804 26.99 -3.81 -13.19
CA GLU A 804 27.49 -4.17 -14.54
C GLU A 804 26.77 -5.42 -15.11
N GLU A 805 26.80 -5.57 -16.44
CA GLU A 805 26.08 -6.54 -17.27
C GLU A 805 26.96 -7.72 -17.75
N ASP A 806 26.34 -8.80 -18.28
CA ASP A 806 26.29 -9.04 -19.76
C ASP A 806 25.92 -10.51 -20.15
N ARG A 807 24.62 -10.71 -20.40
CA ARG A 807 23.98 -11.30 -21.62
C ARG A 807 24.42 -12.66 -22.27
N ARG A 808 23.48 -13.09 -23.15
CA ARG A 808 23.58 -13.96 -24.37
C ARG A 808 23.35 -15.48 -24.20
N PRO A 809 22.83 -16.18 -25.22
CA PRO A 809 21.82 -15.77 -26.23
C PRO A 809 20.71 -16.85 -26.48
N ALA A 810 19.82 -16.64 -27.46
CA ALA A 810 18.61 -17.44 -27.72
C ALA A 810 18.54 -18.11 -29.12
N LEU A 811 17.56 -19.00 -29.33
CA LEU A 811 17.01 -19.45 -30.64
C LEU A 811 15.67 -20.22 -30.45
N GLY A 812 14.75 -20.21 -31.45
CA GLY A 812 13.42 -20.86 -31.37
C GLY A 812 12.65 -20.92 -32.70
N ARG A 813 11.44 -21.52 -32.75
CA ARG A 813 10.46 -21.65 -33.88
C ARG A 813 9.17 -22.41 -33.41
N GLN A 814 8.03 -22.59 -34.10
CA GLN A 814 7.19 -21.85 -35.11
C GLN A 814 6.03 -22.81 -35.61
N MET A 815 4.87 -22.31 -36.10
CA MET A 815 3.74 -23.05 -36.78
C MET A 815 2.85 -23.98 -35.89
N SER A 816 1.61 -24.43 -36.20
CA SER A 816 0.40 -24.05 -37.02
C SER A 816 -0.69 -25.20 -36.82
N THR A 817 -1.97 -25.29 -37.25
CA THR A 817 -2.94 -24.62 -38.18
C THR A 817 -4.42 -24.96 -37.76
N GLY A 818 -5.48 -24.43 -38.43
CA GLY A 818 -6.93 -24.73 -38.21
C GLY A 818 -7.51 -25.97 -38.95
N SER A 819 -8.83 -26.16 -39.22
CA SER A 819 -10.05 -25.30 -39.12
C SER A 819 -11.38 -26.06 -39.46
N ASN A 820 -12.57 -25.52 -39.09
CA ASN A 820 -13.91 -25.69 -39.73
C ASN A 820 -14.69 -27.05 -39.59
N ILE A 821 -16.05 -27.20 -39.66
CA ILE A 821 -17.27 -26.32 -39.59
C ILE A 821 -18.57 -27.18 -39.40
N LEU A 822 -19.73 -26.53 -39.06
CA LEU A 822 -21.15 -26.96 -39.21
C LEU A 822 -21.84 -27.86 -38.15
N SER A 823 -23.18 -27.73 -38.09
CA SER A 823 -24.12 -28.39 -37.17
C SER A 823 -24.98 -29.46 -37.87
N PRO A 824 -25.46 -30.51 -37.16
CA PRO A 824 -26.42 -31.47 -37.71
C PRO A 824 -27.89 -31.10 -37.41
N GLY A 825 -28.79 -31.49 -38.31
CA GLY A 825 -30.24 -31.39 -38.12
C GLY A 825 -30.97 -32.68 -38.52
N ASP A 826 -31.31 -33.48 -37.51
CA ASP A 826 -32.35 -34.54 -37.45
C ASP A 826 -32.28 -35.78 -38.39
N ALA A 827 -32.95 -36.84 -37.94
CA ALA A 827 -33.35 -38.08 -38.62
C ALA A 827 -32.26 -39.04 -39.18
N GLY A 828 -32.11 -40.21 -38.54
CA GLY A 828 -31.42 -41.37 -39.11
C GLY A 828 -31.16 -42.51 -38.10
N ASP A 829 -31.78 -43.67 -38.28
CA ASP A 829 -31.65 -44.83 -37.39
C ASP A 829 -30.53 -45.80 -37.83
N SER A 830 -29.89 -46.41 -36.83
CA SER A 830 -29.26 -47.74 -36.84
C SER A 830 -27.84 -47.96 -37.43
N ARG A 831 -27.00 -48.47 -36.50
CA ARG A 831 -25.84 -49.38 -36.63
C ARG A 831 -24.42 -48.80 -36.67
N GLN A 832 -23.52 -49.62 -36.13
CA GLN A 832 -22.14 -49.31 -35.76
C GLN A 832 -21.22 -49.16 -36.97
N LEU A 833 -20.30 -48.20 -36.88
CA LEU A 833 -19.01 -48.17 -37.57
C LEU A 833 -17.93 -47.80 -36.55
N GLU A 834 -16.77 -48.44 -36.61
CA GLU A 834 -15.60 -48.06 -35.82
C GLU A 834 -14.89 -46.88 -36.51
N GLU A 835 -14.71 -45.77 -35.80
CA GLU A 835 -14.03 -44.58 -36.33
C GLU A 835 -12.59 -44.54 -35.82
N THR A 836 -11.62 -44.68 -36.73
CA THR A 836 -10.21 -44.81 -36.39
C THR A 836 -9.56 -43.47 -36.07
N VAL A 837 -9.27 -43.23 -34.80
CA VAL A 837 -8.59 -42.02 -34.30
C VAL A 837 -7.17 -41.88 -34.91
N PRO A 838 -6.76 -40.68 -35.35
CA PRO A 838 -5.40 -40.45 -35.84
C PRO A 838 -4.35 -40.69 -34.75
N ALA A 839 -3.26 -41.39 -35.09
CA ALA A 839 -2.16 -41.61 -34.17
C ALA A 839 -1.34 -40.32 -33.94
N TYR A 840 -1.08 -39.99 -32.68
CA TYR A 840 -0.22 -38.87 -32.30
C TYR A 840 1.20 -39.03 -32.85
N SER A 841 1.72 -37.98 -33.50
CA SER A 841 3.00 -37.98 -34.23
C SER A 841 4.03 -36.96 -33.73
N GLY A 842 3.80 -36.37 -32.55
CA GLY A 842 4.75 -35.44 -31.93
C GLY A 842 5.86 -36.16 -31.12
N PRO A 843 6.84 -35.42 -30.59
CA PRO A 843 7.89 -35.97 -29.75
C PRO A 843 7.38 -36.31 -28.34
N PHE A 844 7.88 -37.41 -27.76
CA PHE A 844 7.67 -37.74 -26.35
C PHE A 844 8.84 -37.23 -25.50
N CYS A 845 8.55 -36.70 -24.31
CA CYS A 845 9.55 -36.19 -23.37
C CYS A 845 9.92 -37.19 -22.25
N GLY A 846 9.39 -38.41 -22.29
CA GLY A 846 9.73 -39.50 -21.39
C GLY A 846 8.72 -40.65 -21.43
N ARG A 847 8.89 -41.62 -20.54
CA ARG A 847 7.93 -42.73 -20.32
C ARG A 847 7.68 -42.89 -18.82
N ALA A 848 6.46 -43.28 -18.46
CA ALA A 848 6.11 -43.56 -17.06
C ALA A 848 5.27 -44.84 -16.94
N ARG A 849 5.40 -45.53 -15.81
CA ARG A 849 4.62 -46.71 -15.44
C ARG A 849 3.56 -46.34 -14.41
N VAL A 850 2.31 -46.67 -14.68
CA VAL A 850 1.22 -46.49 -13.71
C VAL A 850 1.40 -47.39 -12.49
N HIS A 851 1.41 -46.83 -11.29
CA HIS A 851 1.44 -47.57 -10.02
C HIS A 851 0.09 -47.60 -9.29
N THR A 852 -0.85 -46.72 -9.67
CA THR A 852 -2.19 -46.56 -9.07
C THR A 852 -3.27 -46.60 -10.15
N ASP A 853 -4.30 -47.46 -9.98
CA ASP A 853 -5.46 -47.50 -10.88
C ASP A 853 -6.26 -46.19 -10.82
N PHE A 854 -6.67 -45.65 -11.97
CA PHE A 854 -7.53 -44.47 -12.05
C PHE A 854 -8.58 -44.63 -13.15
N THR A 855 -9.85 -44.44 -12.81
CA THR A 855 -10.95 -44.36 -13.77
C THR A 855 -11.56 -42.96 -13.69
N PRO A 856 -11.50 -42.15 -14.75
CA PRO A 856 -12.12 -40.82 -14.75
C PRO A 856 -13.64 -40.91 -14.73
N SER A 857 -14.28 -39.78 -14.40
CA SER A 857 -15.72 -39.59 -14.43
C SER A 857 -16.30 -39.86 -15.83
N PRO A 858 -17.53 -40.38 -15.99
CA PRO A 858 -18.18 -40.51 -17.30
C PRO A 858 -18.30 -39.21 -18.11
N TYR A 859 -18.18 -38.06 -17.44
CA TYR A 859 -18.20 -36.72 -18.05
C TYR A 859 -16.81 -36.18 -18.41
N ASP A 860 -15.74 -36.75 -17.83
CA ASP A 860 -14.35 -36.38 -18.09
C ASP A 860 -13.83 -37.22 -19.27
N LYS A 861 -13.86 -36.61 -20.46
CA LYS A 861 -13.45 -37.24 -21.71
C LYS A 861 -11.95 -37.13 -21.97
N ASP A 862 -11.24 -36.26 -21.26
CA ASP A 862 -9.88 -35.86 -21.61
C ASP A 862 -8.83 -36.56 -20.73
N SER A 863 -9.19 -36.95 -19.50
CA SER A 863 -8.37 -37.83 -18.67
C SER A 863 -8.12 -39.20 -19.30
N LEU A 864 -6.95 -39.78 -19.03
CA LEU A 864 -6.65 -41.18 -19.32
C LEU A 864 -7.26 -42.10 -18.25
N LYS A 865 -7.79 -43.25 -18.68
CA LYS A 865 -8.10 -44.36 -17.76
C LYS A 865 -6.83 -45.19 -17.58
N LEU A 866 -6.32 -45.22 -16.35
CA LEU A 866 -5.06 -45.86 -15.99
C LEU A 866 -5.30 -47.19 -15.28
N ARG A 867 -4.49 -48.20 -15.59
CA ARG A 867 -4.38 -49.45 -14.82
C ARG A 867 -2.95 -49.66 -14.33
N LYS A 868 -2.79 -50.20 -13.13
CA LYS A 868 -1.48 -50.50 -12.54
C LYS A 868 -0.67 -51.44 -13.45
N GLY A 869 0.49 -50.96 -13.90
CA GLY A 869 1.36 -51.63 -14.87
C GLY A 869 1.31 -51.05 -16.29
N ASP A 870 0.31 -50.23 -16.64
CA ASP A 870 0.26 -49.51 -17.92
C ASP A 870 1.49 -48.62 -18.12
N ILE A 871 1.95 -48.47 -19.36
CA ILE A 871 3.08 -47.61 -19.74
C ILE A 871 2.55 -46.45 -20.58
N ILE A 872 2.73 -45.22 -20.08
CA ILE A 872 2.36 -43.97 -20.77
C ILE A 872 3.60 -43.39 -21.43
N ASN A 873 3.50 -43.02 -22.70
CA ASN A 873 4.51 -42.16 -23.35
C ASN A 873 4.15 -40.71 -23.02
N ILE A 874 5.01 -40.01 -22.29
CA ILE A 874 4.74 -38.65 -21.79
C ILE A 874 4.93 -37.67 -22.94
N ILE A 875 3.94 -36.83 -23.18
CA ILE A 875 3.99 -35.74 -24.16
C ILE A 875 4.47 -34.46 -23.46
N GLU A 876 3.92 -34.17 -22.27
CA GLU A 876 4.24 -32.95 -21.52
C GLU A 876 4.32 -33.24 -20.00
N LYS A 877 5.33 -32.68 -19.34
CA LYS A 877 5.60 -32.85 -17.90
C LYS A 877 5.84 -31.50 -17.17
N PRO A 878 4.81 -30.68 -16.95
CA PRO A 878 4.93 -29.52 -16.04
C PRO A 878 5.40 -29.97 -14.64
N PRO A 879 6.12 -29.13 -13.89
CA PRO A 879 6.77 -29.54 -12.64
C PRO A 879 5.80 -29.96 -11.53
N VAL A 880 4.55 -29.51 -11.60
CA VAL A 880 3.44 -29.88 -10.69
C VAL A 880 2.12 -30.01 -11.47
N GLY A 881 1.10 -30.61 -10.83
CA GLY A 881 -0.26 -30.68 -11.38
C GLY A 881 -0.56 -31.93 -12.20
N THR A 882 -0.87 -31.74 -13.48
CA THR A 882 -1.36 -32.79 -14.39
C THR A 882 -0.46 -32.86 -15.62
N TRP A 883 -0.05 -34.06 -16.01
CA TRP A 883 0.77 -34.33 -17.19
C TRP A 883 -0.09 -34.79 -18.36
N THR A 884 0.43 -34.63 -19.58
CA THR A 884 -0.24 -35.06 -20.82
C THR A 884 0.55 -36.20 -21.43
N GLY A 885 -0.13 -37.25 -21.92
CA GLY A 885 0.53 -38.42 -22.51
C GLY A 885 -0.34 -39.28 -23.39
N LEU A 886 0.29 -40.27 -24.02
CA LEU A 886 -0.33 -41.25 -24.90
C LEU A 886 -0.37 -42.62 -24.22
N LEU A 887 -1.57 -43.20 -24.08
CA LEU A 887 -1.80 -44.54 -23.56
C LEU A 887 -2.88 -45.24 -24.43
N ASN A 888 -2.59 -46.45 -24.91
CA ASN A 888 -3.51 -47.24 -25.75
C ASN A 888 -4.09 -46.44 -26.95
N ASN A 889 -3.22 -45.69 -27.64
CA ASN A 889 -3.54 -44.75 -28.74
C ASN A 889 -4.49 -43.58 -28.40
N LYS A 890 -4.91 -43.42 -27.13
CA LYS A 890 -5.60 -42.21 -26.66
C LYS A 890 -4.58 -41.22 -26.10
N VAL A 891 -4.60 -39.97 -26.58
CA VAL A 891 -3.96 -38.83 -25.90
C VAL A 891 -4.88 -38.36 -24.77
N GLY A 892 -4.32 -38.04 -23.62
CA GLY A 892 -5.10 -37.50 -22.51
C GLY A 892 -4.25 -37.06 -21.33
N SER A 893 -4.93 -36.48 -20.33
CA SER A 893 -4.31 -35.98 -19.11
C SER A 893 -4.26 -37.04 -18.00
N PHE A 894 -3.29 -36.94 -17.11
CA PHE A 894 -3.17 -37.78 -15.91
C PHE A 894 -2.35 -37.08 -14.84
N LYS A 895 -2.64 -37.32 -13.55
CA LYS A 895 -1.86 -36.73 -12.46
C LYS A 895 -0.54 -37.50 -12.27
N PHE A 896 0.57 -36.79 -12.10
CA PHE A 896 1.89 -37.42 -11.95
C PHE A 896 1.96 -38.36 -10.74
N ILE A 897 1.20 -38.08 -9.68
CA ILE A 897 1.06 -38.87 -8.44
C ILE A 897 0.48 -40.30 -8.63
N TYR A 898 0.22 -40.74 -9.86
CA TYR A 898 -0.24 -42.09 -10.19
C TYR A 898 0.80 -42.92 -10.97
N VAL A 899 1.97 -42.34 -11.29
CA VAL A 899 2.97 -42.97 -12.17
C VAL A 899 4.42 -42.80 -11.67
N ASP A 900 5.24 -43.83 -11.88
CA ASP A 900 6.70 -43.79 -11.73
C ASP A 900 7.34 -43.44 -13.09
N VAL A 901 8.19 -42.41 -13.16
CA VAL A 901 8.96 -42.14 -14.39
C VAL A 901 10.00 -43.24 -14.61
N ILE A 902 10.08 -43.76 -15.84
CA ILE A 902 11.03 -44.80 -16.24
C ILE A 902 12.31 -44.09 -16.76
N PRO A 903 13.48 -44.27 -16.12
CA PRO A 903 14.75 -43.77 -16.65
C PRO A 903 15.09 -44.47 -17.97
N GLU A 904 15.60 -43.74 -18.95
CA GLU A 904 16.09 -44.33 -20.20
C GLU A 904 17.60 -44.60 -20.12
N GLU A 905 18.01 -45.86 -20.34
CA GLU A 905 19.41 -46.27 -20.32
C GLU A 905 20.17 -45.68 -21.52
N THR A 906 21.18 -44.86 -21.25
CA THR A 906 22.04 -44.27 -22.29
C THR A 906 23.21 -45.20 -22.63
N VAL A 907 23.33 -45.59 -23.90
CA VAL A 907 24.33 -46.57 -24.37
C VAL A 907 25.73 -45.93 -24.44
N PRO A 908 26.82 -46.60 -23.96
CA PRO A 908 28.13 -45.95 -23.83
C PRO A 908 28.82 -45.51 -25.13
N ALA A 909 29.51 -44.37 -25.06
CA ALA A 909 30.14 -43.70 -26.20
C ALA A 909 31.37 -44.41 -26.80
N ARG A 910 31.58 -44.21 -28.11
CA ARG A 910 32.82 -44.61 -28.81
C ARG A 910 33.81 -43.44 -28.84
N ARG A 911 35.03 -43.67 -28.36
CA ARG A 911 36.03 -42.62 -28.05
C ARG A 911 36.79 -42.14 -29.29
N SER A 912 37.07 -40.83 -29.34
CA SER A 912 38.32 -40.29 -29.91
C SER A 912 39.33 -40.04 -28.79
N ARG A 913 40.63 -40.00 -29.09
CA ARG A 913 41.72 -39.76 -28.13
C ARG A 913 42.45 -38.46 -28.45
N GLY A 914 42.52 -37.56 -27.48
CA GLY A 914 43.40 -36.39 -27.46
C GLY A 914 43.65 -36.00 -26.01
N SER A 915 44.92 -35.84 -25.60
CA SER A 915 45.29 -35.61 -24.20
C SER A 915 45.89 -34.21 -24.02
N SER A 916 45.28 -33.40 -23.16
CA SER A 916 45.96 -32.27 -22.52
C SER A 916 45.39 -32.03 -21.11
N ARG A 917 46.20 -31.44 -20.23
CA ARG A 917 45.80 -31.04 -18.88
C ARG A 917 45.14 -29.66 -18.94
N ASN A 918 43.81 -29.61 -19.04
CA ASN A 918 43.10 -28.34 -18.90
C ASN A 918 42.97 -27.97 -17.42
N LYS A 919 43.31 -26.72 -17.05
CA LYS A 919 42.95 -26.13 -15.76
C LYS A 919 41.44 -26.27 -15.56
N ARG A 920 40.97 -26.71 -14.39
CA ARG A 920 39.55 -26.59 -14.04
C ARG A 920 39.23 -25.10 -13.92
N LEU A 921 38.21 -24.65 -14.63
CA LEU A 921 37.74 -23.26 -14.56
C LEU A 921 36.91 -23.07 -13.29
N LYS A 922 37.09 -21.96 -12.57
CA LYS A 922 36.20 -21.56 -11.46
C LYS A 922 34.74 -21.57 -11.96
N PRO A 923 33.78 -22.15 -11.23
CA PRO A 923 32.37 -22.03 -11.60
C PRO A 923 31.92 -20.57 -11.49
N LYS A 924 30.91 -20.17 -12.25
CA LYS A 924 30.39 -18.80 -12.29
C LYS A 924 29.12 -18.58 -11.46
N THR A 925 28.37 -19.64 -11.14
CA THR A 925 27.15 -19.56 -10.32
C THR A 925 27.10 -20.69 -9.30
N LEU A 926 26.34 -20.49 -8.22
CA LEU A 926 26.08 -21.54 -7.23
C LEU A 926 25.39 -22.77 -7.85
N HIS A 927 24.47 -22.56 -8.79
CA HIS A 927 23.80 -23.67 -9.47
C HIS A 927 24.77 -24.53 -10.29
N GLU A 928 25.75 -23.90 -10.98
CA GLU A 928 26.82 -24.63 -11.70
C GLU A 928 27.75 -25.38 -10.74
N LEU A 929 28.07 -24.80 -9.58
CA LEU A 929 28.85 -25.50 -8.54
C LEU A 929 28.12 -26.74 -8.04
N LEU A 930 26.83 -26.61 -7.68
CA LEU A 930 25.99 -27.70 -7.19
C LEU A 930 25.75 -28.78 -8.26
N GLU A 931 25.71 -28.41 -9.54
CA GLU A 931 25.72 -29.37 -10.66
C GLU A 931 27.03 -30.16 -10.71
N ARG A 932 28.18 -29.45 -10.70
CA ARG A 932 29.52 -30.06 -10.80
C ARG A 932 29.86 -31.02 -9.65
N ILE A 933 29.29 -30.84 -8.45
CA ILE A 933 29.43 -31.77 -7.30
C ILE A 933 28.25 -32.76 -7.16
N ASN A 934 27.28 -32.67 -8.07
CA ASN A 934 26.06 -33.48 -8.14
C ASN A 934 25.24 -33.43 -6.83
N LEU A 935 24.82 -32.22 -6.44
CA LEU A 935 24.00 -31.89 -5.25
C LEU A 935 22.92 -30.82 -5.52
N GLN A 936 22.39 -30.73 -6.74
CA GLN A 936 21.36 -29.73 -7.10
C GLN A 936 20.06 -29.83 -6.26
N GLU A 937 19.80 -30.97 -5.62
CA GLU A 937 18.71 -31.12 -4.64
C GLU A 937 18.78 -30.12 -3.46
N HIS A 938 19.98 -29.66 -3.08
CA HIS A 938 20.14 -28.65 -2.01
C HIS A 938 20.07 -27.20 -2.50
N THR A 939 19.89 -26.96 -3.81
CA THR A 939 19.84 -25.60 -4.37
C THR A 939 18.75 -24.76 -3.70
N SER A 940 17.51 -25.25 -3.62
CA SER A 940 16.42 -24.50 -2.98
C SER A 940 16.67 -24.25 -1.49
N THR A 941 17.21 -25.23 -0.75
CA THR A 941 17.54 -25.11 0.67
C THR A 941 18.59 -24.03 0.92
N LEU A 942 19.62 -23.97 0.08
CA LEU A 942 20.68 -22.97 0.17
C LEU A 942 20.17 -21.56 -0.18
N LEU A 943 19.48 -21.40 -1.32
CA LEU A 943 18.92 -20.12 -1.77
C LEU A 943 17.95 -19.51 -0.74
N LEU A 944 17.06 -20.32 -0.15
CA LEU A 944 16.08 -19.88 0.85
C LEU A 944 16.70 -19.43 2.19
N ASN A 945 17.96 -19.79 2.44
CA ASN A 945 18.67 -19.47 3.68
C ASN A 945 19.88 -18.54 3.41
N GLY A 946 19.78 -17.69 2.39
CA GLY A 946 20.74 -16.61 2.13
C GLY A 946 21.96 -16.97 1.30
N TYR A 947 22.17 -18.25 0.94
CA TYR A 947 23.27 -18.66 0.05
C TYR A 947 22.83 -18.50 -1.41
N GLN A 948 22.94 -17.28 -1.94
CA GLN A 948 22.46 -16.93 -3.29
C GLN A 948 23.60 -16.83 -4.32
N THR A 949 24.77 -16.37 -3.89
CA THR A 949 25.98 -16.19 -4.68
C THR A 949 27.01 -17.29 -4.42
N LEU A 950 28.13 -17.26 -5.15
CA LEU A 950 29.31 -18.08 -4.81
C LEU A 950 30.14 -17.49 -3.66
N GLU A 951 29.89 -16.25 -3.26
CA GLU A 951 30.62 -15.59 -2.16
C GLU A 951 30.05 -16.05 -0.82
N ASP A 952 28.72 -15.93 -0.64
CA ASP A 952 27.99 -16.45 0.52
C ASP A 952 28.32 -17.94 0.74
N PHE A 953 28.43 -18.71 -0.35
CA PHE A 953 28.75 -20.14 -0.28
C PHE A 953 30.16 -20.45 0.24
N LYS A 954 31.14 -19.53 0.13
CA LYS A 954 32.46 -19.70 0.78
C LYS A 954 32.35 -19.64 2.30
N GLU A 955 31.35 -18.92 2.83
CA GLU A 955 31.12 -18.82 4.28
C GLU A 955 30.39 -20.04 4.87
N LEU A 956 30.03 -21.03 4.04
CA LEU A 956 29.33 -22.24 4.46
C LEU A 956 30.19 -23.10 5.40
N ARG A 957 29.91 -23.01 6.70
CA ARG A 957 30.57 -23.78 7.77
C ARG A 957 29.73 -24.98 8.20
N GLU A 958 30.35 -25.91 8.91
CA GLU A 958 29.65 -27.11 9.40
C GLU A 958 28.49 -26.78 10.38
N THR A 959 28.57 -25.65 11.07
CA THR A 959 27.45 -25.10 11.87
C THR A 959 26.22 -24.85 11.01
N HIS A 960 26.39 -24.14 9.89
CA HIS A 960 25.30 -23.75 8.99
C HIS A 960 24.65 -24.98 8.34
N LEU A 961 25.43 -26.02 8.04
CA LEU A 961 24.89 -27.30 7.55
C LEU A 961 23.98 -28.04 8.54
N ASN A 962 24.07 -27.74 9.85
CA ASN A 962 23.12 -28.26 10.86
C ASN A 962 21.79 -27.50 10.83
N GLU A 963 21.88 -26.17 10.70
CA GLU A 963 20.75 -25.24 10.62
C GLU A 963 19.94 -25.46 9.32
N LEU A 964 20.64 -25.68 8.20
CA LEU A 964 20.07 -26.11 6.91
C LEU A 964 19.53 -27.56 6.91
N HIS A 965 19.65 -28.29 8.03
CA HIS A 965 19.26 -29.69 8.21
C HIS A 965 19.91 -30.69 7.20
N ILE A 966 21.04 -30.31 6.59
CA ILE A 966 21.80 -31.17 5.68
C ILE A 966 22.59 -32.18 6.51
N THR A 967 21.98 -33.36 6.70
CA THR A 967 22.45 -34.41 7.62
C THR A 967 23.25 -35.53 6.95
N ASP A 968 23.21 -35.68 5.62
CA ASP A 968 24.00 -36.69 4.91
C ASP A 968 25.51 -36.36 4.97
N PRO A 969 26.37 -37.25 5.52
CA PRO A 969 27.80 -36.97 5.67
C PRO A 969 28.55 -36.78 4.34
N GLN A 970 28.14 -37.44 3.25
CA GLN A 970 28.76 -37.26 1.94
C GLN A 970 28.37 -35.91 1.33
N HIS A 971 27.14 -35.45 1.56
CA HIS A 971 26.67 -34.16 1.06
C HIS A 971 27.34 -33.03 1.83
N ARG A 972 27.41 -33.13 3.17
CA ARG A 972 28.17 -32.18 4.01
C ARG A 972 29.63 -32.07 3.58
N ALA A 973 30.34 -33.19 3.44
CA ALA A 973 31.74 -33.20 3.04
C ALA A 973 31.96 -32.56 1.64
N LYS A 974 31.11 -32.91 0.66
CA LYS A 974 31.16 -32.30 -0.68
C LYS A 974 30.93 -30.78 -0.64
N LEU A 975 29.99 -30.30 0.16
CA LEU A 975 29.65 -28.87 0.26
C LEU A 975 30.78 -28.07 0.93
N LEU A 976 31.32 -28.57 2.05
CA LEU A 976 32.45 -27.92 2.73
C LEU A 976 33.71 -27.89 1.86
N THR A 977 34.09 -29.02 1.25
CA THR A 977 35.24 -29.06 0.33
C THR A 977 34.99 -28.24 -0.95
N ALA A 978 33.75 -28.02 -1.36
CA ALA A 978 33.43 -27.09 -2.45
C ALA A 978 33.62 -25.61 -2.05
N ALA A 979 33.33 -25.24 -0.80
CA ALA A 979 33.61 -23.92 -0.25
C ALA A 979 35.12 -23.69 -0.06
N GLU A 980 35.84 -24.65 0.51
CA GLU A 980 37.31 -24.64 0.63
C GLU A 980 37.99 -24.46 -0.74
N LEU A 981 37.59 -25.25 -1.74
CA LEU A 981 38.15 -25.16 -3.09
C LEU A 981 37.83 -23.83 -3.80
N LEU A 982 36.81 -23.07 -3.37
CA LEU A 982 36.53 -21.72 -3.90
C LEU A 982 37.47 -20.67 -3.29
N LEU A 983 37.90 -20.84 -2.04
CA LEU A 983 38.93 -20.02 -1.40
C LEU A 983 40.32 -20.29 -2.02
N ASP A 984 40.61 -21.55 -2.35
CA ASP A 984 41.82 -21.94 -3.11
C ASP A 984 41.86 -21.33 -4.52
N TYR A 985 40.72 -21.02 -5.16
CA TYR A 985 40.71 -20.38 -6.47
C TYR A 985 41.16 -18.91 -6.42
N ASP A 986 40.79 -18.18 -5.37
CA ASP A 986 41.06 -16.73 -5.26
C ASP A 986 42.46 -16.44 -4.70
N THR A 987 43.02 -17.37 -3.92
CA THR A 987 44.44 -17.33 -3.53
C THR A 987 45.40 -17.78 -4.65
N ALA A 988 44.88 -18.29 -5.77
CA ALA A 988 45.65 -18.79 -6.92
C ALA A 988 45.48 -17.94 -8.20
N SER A 989 44.84 -16.76 -8.12
CA SER A 989 44.49 -15.93 -9.27
C SER A 989 45.26 -14.60 -9.39
N GLU A 990 46.51 -14.57 -8.91
CA GLU A 990 47.50 -13.53 -9.23
C GLU A 990 48.52 -14.05 -10.27
N PRO A 991 48.34 -13.74 -11.57
CA PRO A 991 49.39 -13.89 -12.58
C PRO A 991 49.96 -12.52 -12.98
N GLU A 992 51.27 -12.35 -12.85
CA GLU A 992 52.00 -11.33 -13.61
C GLU A 992 51.84 -11.59 -15.11
N ASP A 993 51.48 -10.57 -15.89
CA ASP A 993 51.72 -10.54 -17.33
C ASP A 993 51.90 -9.09 -17.80
N GLY A 994 53.16 -8.66 -17.86
CA GLY A 994 53.57 -7.44 -18.55
C GLY A 994 54.44 -7.83 -19.74
N ASP A 995 54.12 -7.32 -20.92
CA ASP A 995 55.02 -7.34 -22.09
C ASP A 995 55.33 -5.89 -22.52
N THR A 996 56.49 -5.68 -23.12
CA THR A 996 57.12 -4.35 -23.20
C THR A 996 57.70 -4.03 -24.58
N SER A 997 57.53 -2.78 -25.01
CA SER A 997 58.25 -2.22 -26.16
C SER A 997 59.01 -0.94 -25.76
N GLU A 998 60.25 -1.15 -25.30
CA GLU A 998 61.40 -0.25 -25.36
C GLU A 998 61.25 1.26 -25.03
N ALA A 999 61.61 1.63 -23.80
CA ALA A 999 62.45 2.81 -23.52
C ALA A 999 63.15 2.69 -22.14
N LEU A 1000 64.46 2.95 -22.06
CA LEU A 1000 65.31 2.95 -20.85
C LEU A 1000 65.89 4.36 -20.59
N PRO A 1001 66.57 4.67 -19.46
CA PRO A 1001 66.73 3.98 -18.15
C PRO A 1001 66.15 4.84 -16.96
N ALA A 1002 65.86 4.39 -15.73
CA ALA A 1002 66.61 3.66 -14.67
C ALA A 1002 67.83 4.42 -14.06
N PRO A 1003 68.23 4.25 -12.76
CA PRO A 1003 67.62 3.61 -11.57
C PRO A 1003 67.41 4.64 -10.39
N SER A 1004 67.20 4.38 -9.08
CA SER A 1004 67.51 3.23 -8.19
C SER A 1004 66.72 3.18 -6.84
N GLU A 1005 66.26 1.98 -6.44
CA GLU A 1005 66.61 1.18 -5.23
C GLU A 1005 67.25 1.82 -3.94
N PRO A 1006 67.23 1.15 -2.75
CA PRO A 1006 66.27 0.14 -2.20
C PRO A 1006 66.10 0.00 -0.63
N LYS A 1007 65.11 -0.83 -0.22
CA LYS A 1007 65.08 -1.88 0.87
C LYS A 1007 65.40 -1.62 2.38
N GLY A 1008 64.71 -2.39 3.25
CA GLY A 1008 65.12 -2.77 4.63
C GLY A 1008 64.09 -2.46 5.73
N ASP A 1009 63.07 -3.27 6.03
CA ASP A 1009 63.04 -4.54 6.82
C ASP A 1009 63.34 -4.46 8.34
N ILE A 1010 62.27 -4.55 9.18
CA ILE A 1010 62.03 -5.54 10.29
C ILE A 1010 63.06 -5.60 11.48
N PRO A 1011 62.72 -5.93 12.79
CA PRO A 1011 61.43 -6.16 13.50
C PRO A 1011 61.23 -5.46 14.89
N ARG A 1012 60.02 -5.62 15.47
CA ARG A 1012 59.66 -5.92 16.90
C ARG A 1012 60.07 -5.06 18.12
N ASP A 1013 59.00 -4.66 18.84
CA ASP A 1013 58.73 -4.82 20.30
C ASP A 1013 59.01 -3.66 21.31
N SER A 1014 58.11 -3.60 22.31
CA SER A 1014 58.18 -2.97 23.64
C SER A 1014 58.68 -1.52 23.82
N GLY A 1015 57.74 -0.55 23.81
CA GLY A 1015 57.36 0.23 25.01
C GLY A 1015 58.23 1.39 25.57
N CYS A 1016 57.53 2.30 26.27
CA CYS A 1016 57.99 3.26 27.30
C CYS A 1016 58.73 4.58 26.91
N PHE A 1017 57.94 5.68 27.01
CA PHE A 1017 58.16 6.86 27.88
C PHE A 1017 58.87 8.14 27.37
N GLU A 1018 58.36 9.27 27.89
CA GLU A 1018 58.95 10.62 28.08
C GLU A 1018 59.37 11.54 26.89
N GLY A 1019 59.12 12.85 27.07
CA GLY A 1019 60.00 13.91 26.50
C GLY A 1019 59.37 15.23 26.01
N SER A 1020 59.22 16.24 26.89
CA SER A 1020 59.19 17.72 26.63
C SER A 1020 58.13 18.30 25.65
N GLU A 1021 57.40 19.40 25.89
CA GLU A 1021 57.59 20.69 26.60
C GLU A 1021 58.59 21.71 25.97
N THR A 1022 58.05 22.83 25.48
CA THR A 1022 58.62 24.21 25.48
C THR A 1022 57.55 25.14 24.86
N LEU A 1023 56.91 26.10 25.53
CA LEU A 1023 57.27 27.23 26.40
C LEU A 1023 57.61 28.57 25.69
N ASP A 1024 56.81 29.58 26.05
CA ASP A 1024 57.03 31.03 26.12
C ASP A 1024 57.36 31.88 24.88
N GLY A 1025 56.82 33.12 24.89
CA GLY A 1025 56.92 34.03 23.73
C GLY A 1025 56.65 35.54 23.85
N SER A 1026 56.24 36.11 25.00
CA SER A 1026 56.15 37.60 25.25
C SER A 1026 55.10 38.39 24.40
N ARG A 1027 54.66 39.64 24.66
CA ARG A 1027 54.79 40.57 25.82
C ARG A 1027 53.72 41.71 25.75
N GLU A 1028 53.16 42.06 26.92
CA GLU A 1028 52.96 43.41 27.53
C GLU A 1028 52.24 44.61 26.85
N GLU A 1029 51.68 45.47 27.74
CA GLU A 1029 51.17 46.86 27.58
C GLU A 1029 49.85 47.08 26.78
N ALA A 1030 48.96 48.04 27.13
CA ALA A 1030 48.70 48.76 28.39
C ALA A 1030 47.40 49.62 28.29
N GLU A 1031 46.62 49.73 29.39
CA GLU A 1031 45.75 50.87 29.81
C GLU A 1031 44.63 51.40 28.84
N LEU A 1032 43.58 52.16 29.23
CA LEU A 1032 42.84 52.37 30.49
C LEU A 1032 41.46 53.02 30.16
N GLY A 1033 40.48 52.86 31.06
CA GLY A 1033 39.62 53.98 31.46
C GLY A 1033 38.27 54.26 30.74
N GLY A 1034 37.19 53.76 31.35
CA GLY A 1034 36.10 54.63 31.83
C GLY A 1034 34.88 54.91 30.91
N PRO A 1035 33.66 55.01 31.47
CA PRO A 1035 32.42 55.34 30.74
C PRO A 1035 31.87 56.74 31.06
N GLU A 1036 30.91 57.25 30.27
CA GLU A 1036 29.76 57.99 30.82
C GLU A 1036 28.56 58.08 29.85
N GLU A 1037 27.42 58.47 30.42
CA GLU A 1037 26.07 58.54 29.83
C GLU A 1037 25.86 59.76 28.90
N GLN A 1038 24.77 59.78 28.10
CA GLN A 1038 23.60 60.63 28.40
C GLN A 1038 22.44 60.49 27.39
N LEU A 1039 21.25 60.96 27.80
CA LEU A 1039 20.01 60.88 27.03
C LEU A 1039 19.88 62.00 25.98
N GLY A 1040 19.20 61.71 24.87
CA GLY A 1040 18.78 62.70 23.89
C GLY A 1040 17.58 62.23 23.06
N ALA A 1041 16.37 62.65 23.43
CA ALA A 1041 15.15 62.39 22.66
C ALA A 1041 14.73 63.62 21.86
N LEU A 1042 14.19 63.44 20.64
CA LEU A 1042 13.00 64.15 20.13
C LEU A 1042 12.60 63.78 18.68
N SER A 1043 11.28 63.65 18.48
CA SER A 1043 10.49 64.10 17.31
C SER A 1043 10.78 63.58 15.87
N MET A 1044 9.81 62.82 15.35
CA MET A 1044 9.05 63.02 14.08
C MET A 1044 9.72 63.80 12.92
N ALA A 1045 9.68 63.33 11.67
CA ALA A 1045 8.49 63.48 10.82
C ALA A 1045 8.50 62.69 9.48
N GLU A 1046 7.28 62.43 8.98
CA GLU A 1046 6.81 62.41 7.57
C GLU A 1046 7.45 61.54 6.45
N SER A 1047 6.55 60.78 5.79
CA SER A 1047 6.65 60.22 4.43
C SER A 1047 6.73 61.34 3.34
N PRO A 1048 6.95 61.06 2.04
CA PRO A 1048 6.19 60.08 1.24
C PRO A 1048 6.87 58.73 1.02
#